data_AF-A0A7T4B1W3-F1
#
_entry.id   AF-A0A7T4B1W3-F1
#
_cell.length_a   1.000
_cell.length_b   1.000
_cell.length_c   1.000
_cell.angle_alpha   90.00
_cell.angle_beta   90.00
_cell.angle_gamma   90.00
#
_symmetry.space_group_name_H-M   'P 1'
#
loop_
_entity.id
_entity.type
_entity.pdbx_description
1 polymer ?
#
loop_
_entity_poly.entity_id
_entity_poly.type
_entity_poly.pdbx_seq_one_letter_code
_entity_poly.pdbx_strand_id
1 'polypeptide(L)'
;MSYPAHNHRQAAADPGRLAPSHSPARLRATAHLYGVGTVPLESARVLAIGCGDGSGLLPFALAYPQAQAVGIDASELLVAQGTAAAQRLGMANLTLYVGQATDIGTQLGLFDYVIVTGLYSYLPSEAGQALLQACGQLLSPCGILYLDSHVYPGAKSLEVVRDAILLHGHAAQNDAELRQGAMAALSLFKEGMAAANPHGPTLAAAAARFERALAQGDTHDGANPLACNPCYFVELANVAAQAGLAYLGDAQPLSEIPMTFGQGVSLNHSLLAMGQPATVRQQYLDFATGRAFRQSLWLPQERAGDVLAKPDLARLRDLRFAAGMIRLAPNGQELGTVHINHLGRALITQDADVVTVVETLAHAWPGSIPYSTLLAVLLHKNQSDDAVTRKTLDRVLQTLMENDLVHYCLDRGPYEPETGMPVRPLAFLVDPPPADGAALPRFNLWHEPTNYLPSPAQAAILNDLAAGRLPGEAAADDSPAEPSEVGETLALLKRYALAQGDAKAWADLLRRTLKAAGESYMPLAGLYVSALASLSLNAQVLTASGHQTNPGPAIAPQVKRMHELMVQRAYAEAEPVARQLTKVAPRFWDAWEALAVSLFSTFRTPKALQPALTMLDLAPADSQSHIVLAAILAQLGRTSEAIAVGRRAVELGPRNAEAHAILADALAAERRHKEAQASNLTAIALDPKQRKARINLCKAYIDAGEVSLAEQAAREAVAIFPTDAIVRNNLLFALNYSHERTAEEVFQAYQECDRQLFQPLRNKWRPHTNPRHADRKLKIGYVSPDFRKHSGNNFVELVFAHHDRQAFELTAYAELLVEDEVTERFKAYFDHWTSTAGLTDAKLAEKIRDDGIDILIDLAGHTQGNRLGAFARKPAPVSLTWMGYGYTTGLSAIDYIVMDETMAPAGSDTLFSEKVWRLSTAGAYRPIATMGEVSELPALSTDCVTFGTLSRAIRINERTIRTWAAILQRLPHARLVVDSGSYQDAAMCEALVTEFEARGVCRNRLSIGFHSPPWDVLRQIDIGLDCFPHNSGTTLMESIYMGVPYVSLADRPSVGRLGGSILKSVGLAHLICATEEEYVEKAIALASDLPALADIRRGLRQAARDSVLMDEAGFTREFEMGLKKMYSQWCEEQA
;
A
#
# COMPACT_ATOMS: atom_id res chain seq x y z
N MET A 1 -11.21 -7.70 11.42
CA MET A 1 -11.99 -7.42 12.65
C MET A 1 -12.71 -6.09 12.47
N SER A 2 -14.04 -6.08 12.28
CA SER A 2 -14.80 -4.84 12.41
C SER A 2 -15.08 -4.64 13.90
N TYR A 3 -14.63 -3.53 14.49
CA TYR A 3 -15.24 -3.08 15.75
C TYR A 3 -16.75 -2.99 15.50
N PRO A 4 -17.61 -3.68 16.27
CA PRO A 4 -19.03 -3.67 15.98
C PRO A 4 -19.55 -2.23 16.10
N ALA A 5 -20.01 -1.68 14.97
CA ALA A 5 -20.62 -0.35 14.86
C ALA A 5 -21.76 -0.11 15.87
N HIS A 6 -22.28 -1.19 16.47
CA HIS A 6 -23.29 -1.15 17.51
C HIS A 6 -22.87 -0.35 18.75
N ASN A 7 -21.57 -0.36 19.13
CA ASN A 7 -21.09 0.42 20.29
C ASN A 7 -21.07 1.93 20.03
N HIS A 8 -20.87 2.38 18.79
CA HIS A 8 -20.93 3.81 18.45
C HIS A 8 -22.37 4.33 18.35
N ARG A 9 -23.34 3.50 17.94
CA ARG A 9 -24.76 3.88 17.92
C ARG A 9 -25.37 4.10 19.31
N GLN A 10 -24.74 3.57 20.36
CA GLN A 10 -25.18 3.67 21.75
C GLN A 10 -24.33 4.64 22.59
N ALA A 11 -23.35 5.32 21.99
CA ALA A 11 -22.58 6.34 22.68
C ALA A 11 -23.45 7.59 22.91
N ALA A 12 -23.51 8.07 24.15
CA ALA A 12 -24.15 9.35 24.44
C ALA A 12 -23.38 10.49 23.77
N ALA A 13 -24.12 11.50 23.31
CA ALA A 13 -23.53 12.78 22.95
C ALA A 13 -23.28 13.57 24.24
N ASP A 14 -22.12 14.22 24.32
CA ASP A 14 -21.77 15.12 25.41
C ASP A 14 -22.15 16.56 25.00
N PRO A 15 -22.59 17.44 25.92
CA PRO A 15 -22.89 18.84 25.62
C PRO A 15 -21.73 19.54 24.90
N GLY A 16 -22.03 20.39 23.93
CA GLY A 16 -21.04 21.14 23.14
C GLY A 16 -20.13 20.31 22.22
N ARG A 17 -20.16 18.98 22.28
CA ARG A 17 -19.22 18.11 21.55
C ARG A 17 -19.45 18.13 20.04
N LEU A 18 -18.34 18.07 19.30
CA LEU A 18 -18.31 17.86 17.85
C LEU A 18 -18.71 16.43 17.47
N ALA A 19 -19.84 16.26 16.76
CA ALA A 19 -20.17 15.02 16.07
C ALA A 19 -20.92 15.24 14.74
N PRO A 20 -20.65 14.41 13.71
CA PRO A 20 -21.37 14.49 12.43
C PRO A 20 -22.87 14.25 12.53
N SER A 21 -23.31 13.45 13.51
CA SER A 21 -24.70 12.98 13.66
C SER A 21 -25.71 14.10 13.93
N HIS A 22 -25.28 15.21 14.52
CA HIS A 22 -26.11 16.40 14.77
C HIS A 22 -25.65 17.63 13.99
N SER A 23 -24.79 17.46 12.97
CA SER A 23 -24.44 18.56 12.07
C SER A 23 -25.68 19.00 11.27
N PRO A 24 -25.94 20.30 11.07
CA PRO A 24 -27.09 20.76 10.27
C PRO A 24 -27.17 20.12 8.89
N ALA A 25 -26.03 19.85 8.25
CA ALA A 25 -25.96 19.14 6.96
C ALA A 25 -26.53 17.72 7.03
N ARG A 26 -26.16 16.96 8.07
CA ARG A 26 -26.69 15.61 8.32
C ARG A 26 -28.17 15.66 8.65
N LEU A 27 -28.59 16.59 9.53
CA LEU A 27 -29.97 16.73 9.97
C LEU A 27 -30.92 17.04 8.79
N ARG A 28 -30.52 17.97 7.93
CA ARG A 28 -31.25 18.32 6.69
C ARG A 28 -31.40 17.12 5.77
N ALA A 29 -30.32 16.39 5.51
CA ALA A 29 -30.36 15.23 4.63
C ALA A 29 -31.19 14.08 5.22
N THR A 30 -31.11 13.87 6.54
CA THR A 30 -31.97 12.89 7.22
C THR A 30 -33.44 13.29 7.14
N ALA A 31 -33.80 14.56 7.38
CA ALA A 31 -35.18 15.05 7.23
C ALA A 31 -35.75 14.81 5.82
N HIS A 32 -34.93 14.98 4.78
CA HIS A 32 -35.32 14.65 3.40
C HIS A 32 -35.71 13.18 3.21
N LEU A 33 -34.99 12.24 3.85
CA LEU A 33 -35.32 10.81 3.81
C LEU A 33 -36.69 10.52 4.45
N TYR A 34 -37.13 11.35 5.39
CA TYR A 34 -38.48 11.29 5.99
C TYR A 34 -39.53 12.10 5.21
N GLY A 35 -39.20 12.63 4.03
CA GLY A 35 -40.11 13.41 3.20
C GLY A 35 -40.22 14.89 3.56
N VAL A 36 -39.44 15.36 4.53
CA VAL A 36 -39.57 16.71 5.10
C VAL A 36 -38.55 17.67 4.47
N GLY A 37 -39.06 18.72 3.82
CA GLY A 37 -38.24 19.86 3.39
C GLY A 37 -37.90 20.79 4.56
N THR A 38 -36.66 21.27 4.59
CA THR A 38 -36.12 22.24 5.58
C THR A 38 -35.43 23.42 4.88
N VAL A 39 -34.87 24.38 5.61
CA VAL A 39 -34.21 25.57 5.05
C VAL A 39 -32.77 25.26 4.55
N PRO A 40 -32.35 25.71 3.36
CA PRO A 40 -30.97 25.51 2.89
C PRO A 40 -29.91 26.05 3.86
N LEU A 41 -28.78 25.35 3.97
CA LEU A 41 -27.77 25.63 5.00
C LEU A 41 -27.11 27.00 4.86
N GLU A 42 -26.93 27.48 3.62
CA GLU A 42 -26.29 28.78 3.33
C GLU A 42 -27.02 29.98 3.96
N SER A 43 -28.32 29.85 4.20
CA SER A 43 -29.15 30.91 4.80
C SER A 43 -29.82 30.46 6.10
N ALA A 44 -29.39 29.34 6.68
CA ALA A 44 -30.04 28.75 7.83
C ALA A 44 -29.71 29.52 9.12
N ARG A 45 -30.69 29.57 10.03
CA ARG A 45 -30.48 30.01 11.42
C ARG A 45 -30.42 28.77 12.31
N VAL A 46 -29.29 28.58 12.97
CA VAL A 46 -29.01 27.41 13.82
C VAL A 46 -28.90 27.86 15.28
N LEU A 47 -29.62 27.20 16.17
CA LEU A 47 -29.54 27.38 17.62
C LEU A 47 -29.02 26.10 18.26
N ALA A 48 -27.98 26.18 19.09
CA ALA A 48 -27.57 25.09 19.98
C ALA A 48 -27.81 25.47 21.45
N ILE A 49 -28.49 24.61 22.19
CA ILE A 49 -28.79 24.79 23.63
C ILE A 49 -27.98 23.77 24.43
N GLY A 50 -27.28 24.24 25.47
CA GLY A 50 -26.24 23.44 26.13
C GLY A 50 -25.02 23.30 25.22
N CYS A 51 -24.62 24.41 24.58
CA CYS A 51 -23.59 24.38 23.55
C CYS A 51 -22.16 24.27 24.10
N GLY A 52 -21.96 24.26 25.42
CA GLY A 52 -20.65 24.30 26.04
C GLY A 52 -19.83 25.49 25.56
N ASP A 53 -18.62 25.24 25.08
CA ASP A 53 -17.73 26.25 24.46
C ASP A 53 -18.11 26.61 23.01
N GLY A 54 -19.25 26.12 22.52
CA GLY A 54 -19.70 26.34 21.14
C GLY A 54 -18.90 25.57 20.11
N SER A 55 -17.98 24.66 20.49
CA SER A 55 -17.15 23.91 19.54
C SER A 55 -17.97 23.13 18.51
N GLY A 56 -19.14 22.60 18.89
CA GLY A 56 -20.09 21.97 17.96
C GLY A 56 -20.68 22.88 16.87
N LEU A 57 -20.65 24.22 17.04
CA LEU A 57 -21.13 25.20 16.06
C LEU A 57 -20.02 25.74 15.14
N LEU A 58 -18.75 25.66 15.56
CA LEU A 58 -17.61 26.21 14.82
C LEU A 58 -17.49 25.67 13.38
N PRO A 59 -17.62 24.35 13.11
CA PRO A 59 -17.49 23.85 11.73
C PRO A 59 -18.59 24.36 10.82
N PHE A 60 -19.83 24.46 11.32
CA PHE A 60 -20.97 25.00 10.56
C PHE A 60 -20.78 26.49 10.27
N ALA A 61 -20.46 27.29 11.28
CA ALA A 61 -20.25 28.73 11.12
C ALA A 61 -19.13 29.04 10.12
N LEU A 62 -18.04 28.24 10.13
CA LEU A 62 -16.93 28.39 9.19
C LEU A 62 -17.28 27.97 7.76
N ALA A 63 -18.08 26.90 7.60
CA ALA A 63 -18.47 26.39 6.29
C ALA A 63 -19.51 27.25 5.60
N TYR A 64 -20.40 27.90 6.36
CA TYR A 64 -21.54 28.67 5.85
C TYR A 64 -21.52 30.11 6.41
N PRO A 65 -20.65 31.00 5.89
CA PRO A 65 -20.46 32.35 6.43
C PRO A 65 -21.69 33.26 6.30
N GLN A 66 -22.66 32.91 5.45
CA GLN A 66 -23.93 33.64 5.28
C GLN A 66 -25.06 33.12 6.19
N ALA A 67 -24.87 31.96 6.82
CA ALA A 67 -25.79 31.41 7.81
C ALA A 67 -25.63 32.12 9.15
N GLN A 68 -26.57 31.95 10.08
CA GLN A 68 -26.47 32.47 11.45
C GLN A 68 -26.41 31.31 12.44
N ALA A 69 -25.45 31.34 13.36
CA ALA A 69 -25.31 30.36 14.43
C ALA A 69 -25.40 31.04 15.80
N VAL A 70 -26.24 30.50 16.68
CA VAL A 70 -26.42 30.98 18.05
C VAL A 70 -26.22 29.81 19.00
N GLY A 71 -25.37 30.01 20.02
CA GLY A 71 -25.18 29.04 21.10
C GLY A 71 -25.63 29.62 22.44
N ILE A 72 -26.25 28.80 23.28
CA ILE A 72 -26.63 29.17 24.64
C ILE A 72 -26.11 28.11 25.60
N ASP A 73 -25.39 28.55 26.63
CA ASP A 73 -24.94 27.69 27.72
C ASP A 73 -25.01 28.41 29.07
N ALA A 74 -25.19 27.65 30.15
CA ALA A 74 -25.24 28.22 31.50
C ALA A 74 -23.86 28.64 32.03
N SER A 75 -22.78 28.09 31.46
CA SER A 75 -21.41 28.35 31.88
C SER A 75 -20.83 29.61 31.24
N GLU A 76 -20.68 30.68 32.04
CA GLU A 76 -20.03 31.93 31.60
C GLU A 76 -18.60 31.71 31.10
N LEU A 77 -17.86 30.78 31.73
CA LEU A 77 -16.50 30.44 31.34
C LEU A 77 -16.44 29.79 29.95
N LEU A 78 -17.28 28.79 29.69
CA LEU A 78 -17.28 28.10 28.40
C LEU A 78 -17.72 29.04 27.27
N VAL A 79 -18.75 29.86 27.51
CA VAL A 79 -19.21 30.88 26.55
C VAL A 79 -18.10 31.88 26.24
N ALA A 80 -17.35 32.34 27.25
CA ALA A 80 -16.22 33.25 27.05
C ALA A 80 -15.09 32.59 26.23
N GLN A 81 -14.76 31.33 26.51
CA GLN A 81 -13.78 30.55 25.74
C GLN A 81 -14.20 30.39 24.27
N GLY A 82 -15.45 30.00 24.04
CA GLY A 82 -16.03 29.88 22.70
C GLY A 82 -16.07 31.19 21.93
N THR A 83 -16.42 32.28 22.60
CA THR A 83 -16.45 33.63 22.00
C THR A 83 -15.06 34.07 21.57
N ALA A 84 -14.04 33.84 22.40
CA ALA A 84 -12.65 34.11 22.03
C ALA A 84 -12.18 33.23 20.85
N ALA A 85 -12.57 31.95 20.83
CA ALA A 85 -12.27 31.05 19.71
C ALA A 85 -12.93 31.51 18.39
N ALA A 86 -14.20 31.89 18.42
CA ALA A 86 -14.93 32.41 17.26
C ALA A 86 -14.29 33.68 16.70
N GLN A 87 -13.87 34.61 17.58
CA GLN A 87 -13.15 35.82 17.19
C GLN A 87 -11.81 35.53 16.51
N ARG A 88 -11.01 34.62 17.08
CA ARG A 88 -9.71 34.18 16.50
C ARG A 88 -9.87 33.49 15.15
N LEU A 89 -10.97 32.75 14.95
CA LEU A 89 -11.31 32.13 13.68
C LEU A 89 -11.98 33.09 12.69
N GLY A 90 -12.19 34.36 13.05
CA GLY A 90 -12.76 35.39 12.17
C GLY A 90 -14.26 35.21 11.87
N MET A 91 -15.00 34.53 12.75
CA MET A 91 -16.41 34.22 12.55
C MET A 91 -17.29 35.41 12.96
N ALA A 92 -17.91 36.08 11.99
CA ALA A 92 -18.88 37.15 12.25
C ALA A 92 -20.32 36.65 12.44
N ASN A 93 -20.56 35.38 12.12
CA ASN A 93 -21.88 34.78 12.05
C ASN A 93 -22.22 33.81 13.21
N LEU A 94 -21.35 33.74 14.22
CA LEU A 94 -21.55 32.96 15.43
C LEU A 94 -21.68 33.90 16.64
N THR A 95 -22.70 33.70 17.46
CA THR A 95 -22.87 34.42 18.73
C THR A 95 -23.21 33.44 19.85
N LEU A 96 -22.49 33.54 20.97
CA LEU A 96 -22.70 32.71 22.15
C LEU A 96 -23.24 33.56 23.30
N TYR A 97 -24.25 33.04 24.01
CA TYR A 97 -24.89 33.72 25.14
C TYR A 97 -24.82 32.86 26.41
N VAL A 98 -24.64 33.54 27.54
CA VAL A 98 -24.81 32.92 28.86
C VAL A 98 -26.30 32.93 29.21
N GLY A 99 -26.86 31.75 29.46
CA GLY A 99 -28.27 31.62 29.80
C GLY A 99 -28.67 30.21 30.22
N GLN A 100 -29.67 30.09 31.08
CA GLN A 100 -30.25 28.80 31.46
C GLN A 100 -31.13 28.28 30.32
N ALA A 101 -31.09 26.97 30.09
CA ALA A 101 -31.86 26.32 29.03
C ALA A 101 -33.39 26.49 29.17
N THR A 102 -33.88 26.74 30.39
CA THR A 102 -35.30 26.97 30.70
C THR A 102 -35.76 28.42 30.51
N ASP A 103 -34.82 29.37 30.39
CA ASP A 103 -35.11 30.81 30.37
C ASP A 103 -35.02 31.40 28.95
N ILE A 104 -34.93 30.54 27.93
CA ILE A 104 -34.79 30.93 26.54
C ILE A 104 -36.14 31.40 26.00
N GLY A 105 -36.29 32.73 25.88
CA GLY A 105 -37.50 33.37 25.35
C GLY A 105 -37.47 33.62 23.83
N THR A 106 -38.63 33.98 23.27
CA THR A 106 -38.83 34.26 21.83
C THR A 106 -38.09 35.49 21.28
N GLN A 107 -37.40 36.24 22.14
CA GLN A 107 -36.66 37.47 21.76
C GLN A 107 -35.46 37.20 20.84
N LEU A 108 -34.96 35.96 20.82
CA LEU A 108 -33.88 35.53 19.91
C LEU A 108 -34.34 35.34 18.45
N GLY A 109 -35.65 35.38 18.21
CA GLY A 109 -36.23 35.08 16.90
C GLY A 109 -36.42 33.58 16.68
N LEU A 110 -36.76 33.23 15.42
CA LEU A 110 -37.01 31.85 15.01
C LEU A 110 -35.76 31.22 14.38
N PHE A 111 -35.63 29.91 14.53
CA PHE A 111 -34.49 29.11 14.06
C PHE A 111 -34.97 27.94 13.19
N ASP A 112 -34.16 27.61 12.20
CA ASP A 112 -34.46 26.57 11.22
C ASP A 112 -33.89 25.21 11.66
N TYR A 113 -32.85 25.23 12.49
CA TYR A 113 -32.31 24.05 13.15
C TYR A 113 -32.08 24.38 14.63
N VAL A 114 -32.75 23.65 15.53
CA VAL A 114 -32.49 23.72 16.97
C VAL A 114 -31.80 22.43 17.38
N ILE A 115 -30.69 22.50 18.10
CA ILE A 115 -29.85 21.36 18.47
C ILE A 115 -29.71 21.33 19.99
N VAL A 116 -30.14 20.22 20.60
CA VAL A 116 -30.00 19.96 22.03
C VAL A 116 -29.23 18.65 22.19
N THR A 117 -28.00 18.74 22.68
CA THR A 117 -27.07 17.62 22.86
C THR A 117 -26.70 17.42 24.32
N GLY A 118 -26.79 16.19 24.81
CA GLY A 118 -26.27 15.79 26.12
C GLY A 118 -26.96 16.42 27.33
N LEU A 119 -28.04 17.17 27.14
CA LEU A 119 -28.67 17.99 28.19
C LEU A 119 -29.97 17.38 28.74
N TYR A 120 -30.90 16.98 27.86
CA TYR A 120 -32.29 16.69 28.24
C TYR A 120 -32.43 15.61 29.32
N SER A 121 -31.69 14.50 29.19
CA SER A 121 -31.76 13.40 30.15
C SER A 121 -31.22 13.75 31.54
N TYR A 122 -30.54 14.88 31.71
CA TYR A 122 -29.97 15.30 32.99
C TYR A 122 -30.77 16.43 33.64
N LEU A 123 -31.84 16.90 32.98
CA LEU A 123 -32.75 17.89 33.52
C LEU A 123 -33.86 17.24 34.38
N PRO A 124 -34.30 17.92 35.45
CA PRO A 124 -35.57 17.59 36.12
C PRO A 124 -36.74 17.61 35.12
N SER A 125 -37.77 16.80 35.36
CA SER A 125 -38.90 16.65 34.44
C SER A 125 -39.57 17.97 34.05
N GLU A 126 -39.76 18.89 35.00
CA GLU A 126 -40.35 20.23 34.74
C GLU A 126 -39.45 21.09 33.84
N ALA A 127 -38.13 21.06 34.07
CA ALA A 127 -37.15 21.77 33.25
C ALA A 127 -37.03 21.18 31.84
N GLY A 128 -37.12 19.85 31.71
CA GLY A 128 -37.18 19.17 30.42
C GLY A 128 -38.43 19.54 29.61
N GLN A 129 -39.58 19.66 30.27
CA GLN A 129 -40.82 20.12 29.64
C GLN A 129 -40.71 21.58 29.19
N ALA A 130 -40.18 22.46 30.05
CA ALA A 130 -39.96 23.87 29.72
C ALA A 130 -38.99 24.03 28.53
N LEU A 131 -37.91 23.24 28.49
CA LEU A 131 -36.96 23.20 27.37
C LEU A 131 -37.66 22.83 26.06
N LEU A 132 -38.46 21.76 26.04
CA LEU A 132 -39.18 21.36 24.82
C LEU A 132 -40.19 22.42 24.38
N GLN A 133 -40.89 23.06 25.32
CA GLN A 133 -41.81 24.15 25.03
C GLN A 133 -41.10 25.36 24.42
N ALA A 134 -39.93 25.74 24.96
CA ALA A 134 -39.10 26.81 24.41
C ALA A 134 -38.61 26.45 23.00
N CYS A 135 -38.10 25.23 22.79
CA CYS A 135 -37.70 24.74 21.47
C CYS A 135 -38.85 24.83 20.46
N GLY A 136 -40.07 24.40 20.84
CA GLY A 136 -41.26 24.49 19.98
C GLY A 136 -41.61 25.93 19.56
N GLN A 137 -41.45 26.90 20.45
CA GLN A 137 -41.70 28.33 20.18
C GLN A 137 -40.61 29.00 19.34
N LEU A 138 -39.39 28.46 19.38
CA LEU A 138 -38.24 28.99 18.65
C LEU A 138 -38.09 28.38 17.26
N LEU A 139 -38.79 27.29 16.94
CA LEU A 139 -38.74 26.70 15.60
C LEU A 139 -39.45 27.58 14.56
N SER A 140 -38.80 27.78 13.42
CA SER A 140 -39.43 28.33 12.24
C SER A 140 -40.46 27.35 11.67
N PRO A 141 -41.40 27.79 10.81
CA PRO A 141 -42.37 26.89 10.17
C PRO A 141 -41.72 25.74 9.40
N CYS A 142 -40.51 25.95 8.87
CA CYS A 142 -39.72 24.93 8.17
C CYS A 142 -38.62 24.29 9.04
N GLY A 143 -38.61 24.59 10.34
CA GLY A 143 -37.55 24.20 11.25
C GLY A 143 -37.65 22.76 11.75
N ILE A 144 -36.51 22.22 12.19
CA ILE A 144 -36.42 20.94 12.87
C ILE A 144 -35.61 21.05 14.17
N LEU A 145 -36.00 20.26 15.17
CA LEU A 145 -35.29 20.11 16.43
C LEU A 145 -34.58 18.76 16.46
N TYR A 146 -33.28 18.76 16.72
CA TYR A 146 -32.52 17.59 17.16
C TYR A 146 -32.49 17.55 18.68
N LEU A 147 -32.81 16.39 19.25
CA LEU A 147 -32.78 16.11 20.67
C LEU A 147 -32.27 14.70 20.92
N ASP A 148 -31.16 14.57 21.64
CA ASP A 148 -30.74 13.27 22.13
C ASP A 148 -31.13 12.99 23.58
N SER A 149 -31.35 11.71 23.87
CA SER A 149 -31.92 11.27 25.14
C SER A 149 -31.64 9.79 25.43
N HIS A 150 -31.50 9.48 26.71
CA HIS A 150 -31.49 8.11 27.22
C HIS A 150 -32.90 7.57 27.30
N VAL A 151 -33.11 6.37 26.76
CA VAL A 151 -34.43 5.75 26.66
C VAL A 151 -34.45 4.31 27.15
N TYR A 152 -35.61 3.88 27.63
CA TYR A 152 -35.87 2.49 28.01
C TYR A 152 -36.22 1.60 26.81
N PRO A 153 -35.88 0.30 26.88
CA PRO A 153 -35.38 -0.42 28.06
C PRO A 153 -33.86 -0.36 28.28
N GLY A 154 -33.05 -0.02 27.28
CA GLY A 154 -31.60 -0.18 27.35
C GLY A 154 -30.93 0.64 28.47
N ALA A 155 -31.44 1.85 28.72
CA ALA A 155 -30.93 2.73 29.77
C ALA A 155 -31.17 2.23 31.20
N LYS A 156 -31.95 1.16 31.42
CA LYS A 156 -32.13 0.56 32.76
C LYS A 156 -30.81 0.07 33.37
N SER A 157 -29.85 -0.31 32.53
CA SER A 157 -28.51 -0.67 32.99
C SER A 157 -27.79 0.49 33.69
N LEU A 158 -27.99 1.73 33.24
CA LEU A 158 -27.44 2.93 33.87
C LEU A 158 -28.05 3.16 35.25
N GLU A 159 -29.34 2.91 35.42
CA GLU A 159 -30.01 3.05 36.71
C GLU A 159 -29.48 2.05 37.73
N VAL A 160 -29.34 0.78 37.35
CA VAL A 160 -28.81 -0.25 38.27
C VAL A 160 -27.42 0.13 38.79
N VAL A 161 -26.54 0.62 37.91
CA VAL A 161 -25.20 1.07 38.30
C VAL A 161 -25.26 2.34 39.14
N ARG A 162 -26.08 3.33 38.75
CA ARG A 162 -26.29 4.57 39.51
C ARG A 162 -26.79 4.27 40.93
N ASP A 163 -27.78 3.40 41.05
CA ASP A 163 -28.40 3.08 42.34
C ASP A 163 -27.41 2.35 43.26
N ALA A 164 -26.53 1.52 42.70
CA ALA A 164 -25.42 0.92 43.45
C ALA A 164 -24.38 1.96 43.91
N ILE A 165 -24.05 2.94 43.07
CA ILE A 165 -23.19 4.09 43.44
C ILE A 165 -23.83 4.88 44.58
N LEU A 166 -25.11 5.25 44.44
CA LEU A 166 -25.84 6.04 45.44
C LEU A 166 -26.02 5.28 46.76
N LEU A 167 -26.23 3.96 46.70
CA LEU A 167 -26.30 3.11 47.89
C LEU A 167 -25.00 3.12 48.68
N HIS A 168 -23.85 3.00 47.99
CA HIS A 168 -22.54 3.02 48.65
C HIS A 168 -22.14 4.43 49.11
N GLY A 169 -22.50 5.46 48.34
CA GLY A 169 -22.24 6.87 48.63
C GLY A 169 -23.21 7.52 49.62
N HIS A 170 -24.22 6.80 50.13
CA HIS A 170 -25.32 7.37 50.91
C HIS A 170 -24.87 8.13 52.18
N ALA A 171 -23.73 7.76 52.77
CA ALA A 171 -23.18 8.41 53.97
C ALA A 171 -22.14 9.50 53.68
N ALA A 172 -21.84 9.79 52.40
CA ALA A 172 -20.88 10.81 52.02
C ALA A 172 -21.37 12.20 52.44
N GLN A 173 -20.49 12.99 53.06
CA GLN A 173 -20.81 14.34 53.53
C GLN A 173 -20.35 15.43 52.56
N ASN A 174 -19.57 15.07 51.55
CA ASN A 174 -19.04 15.96 50.52
C ASN A 174 -18.82 15.22 49.19
N ASP A 175 -18.62 15.98 48.11
CA ASP A 175 -18.46 15.44 46.75
C ASP A 175 -17.20 14.58 46.58
N ALA A 176 -16.15 14.83 47.36
CA ALA A 176 -14.93 14.02 47.32
C ALA A 176 -15.16 12.63 47.90
N GLU A 177 -15.84 12.53 49.03
CA GLU A 177 -16.28 11.26 49.63
C GLU A 177 -17.27 10.51 48.72
N LEU A 178 -18.21 11.23 48.09
CA LEU A 178 -19.15 10.65 47.16
C LEU A 178 -18.43 10.10 45.92
N ARG A 179 -17.46 10.83 45.37
CA ARG A 179 -16.65 10.40 44.21
C ARG A 179 -15.78 9.19 44.56
N GLN A 180 -15.15 9.18 45.73
CA GLN A 180 -14.37 8.03 46.20
C GLN A 180 -15.24 6.80 46.44
N GLY A 181 -16.40 6.97 47.08
CA GLY A 181 -17.39 5.91 47.27
C GLY A 181 -17.96 5.40 45.93
N ALA A 182 -18.22 6.28 44.98
CA ALA A 182 -18.69 5.92 43.65
C ALA A 182 -17.64 5.08 42.89
N MET A 183 -16.37 5.47 42.91
CA MET A 183 -15.28 4.69 42.31
C MET A 183 -15.14 3.31 42.98
N ALA A 184 -15.27 3.23 44.30
CA ALA A 184 -15.25 1.96 45.03
C ALA A 184 -16.44 1.06 44.62
N ALA A 185 -17.65 1.61 44.53
CA ALA A 185 -18.84 0.87 44.11
C ALA A 185 -18.72 0.31 42.69
N LEU A 186 -18.04 1.03 41.78
CA LEU A 186 -17.84 0.58 40.40
C LEU A 186 -16.98 -0.68 40.27
N SER A 187 -16.11 -0.97 41.26
CA SER A 187 -15.31 -2.21 41.27
C SER A 187 -16.18 -3.48 41.33
N LEU A 188 -17.38 -3.40 41.93
CA LEU A 188 -18.37 -4.48 41.95
C LEU A 188 -18.66 -4.98 40.54
N PHE A 189 -18.86 -4.08 39.58
CA PHE A 189 -19.25 -4.41 38.22
C PHE A 189 -18.09 -4.88 37.33
N LYS A 190 -16.84 -4.66 37.76
CA LYS A 190 -15.64 -5.11 37.07
C LYS A 190 -15.20 -6.49 37.54
N GLU A 191 -15.13 -6.69 38.84
CA GLU A 191 -14.46 -7.83 39.46
C GLU A 191 -15.38 -8.61 40.42
N GLY A 192 -16.44 -7.98 40.92
CA GLY A 192 -17.33 -8.55 41.94
C GLY A 192 -18.60 -9.21 41.41
N MET A 193 -18.83 -9.22 40.10
CA MET A 193 -20.02 -9.85 39.50
C MET A 193 -19.87 -11.36 39.41
N ALA A 194 -20.88 -12.11 39.84
CA ALA A 194 -20.93 -13.56 39.65
C ALA A 194 -20.87 -13.91 38.15
N ALA A 195 -20.03 -14.87 37.77
CA ALA A 195 -19.83 -15.27 36.37
C ALA A 195 -21.13 -15.73 35.67
N ALA A 196 -22.12 -16.21 36.43
CA ALA A 196 -23.43 -16.62 35.91
C ALA A 196 -24.47 -15.49 35.82
N ASN A 197 -24.13 -14.24 36.16
CA ASN A 197 -25.07 -13.12 36.10
C ASN A 197 -25.40 -12.77 34.63
N PRO A 198 -26.65 -12.91 34.18
CA PRO A 198 -27.02 -12.68 32.78
C PRO A 198 -26.88 -11.21 32.33
N HIS A 199 -26.77 -10.26 33.26
CA HIS A 199 -26.59 -8.83 32.98
C HIS A 199 -25.14 -8.36 33.14
N GLY A 200 -24.21 -9.25 33.52
CA GLY A 200 -22.81 -8.92 33.80
C GLY A 200 -22.15 -8.02 32.76
N PRO A 201 -22.09 -8.42 31.48
CA PRO A 201 -21.45 -7.62 30.43
C PRO A 201 -22.08 -6.23 30.24
N THR A 202 -23.42 -6.13 30.26
CA THR A 202 -24.14 -4.87 30.07
C THR A 202 -23.91 -3.91 31.25
N LEU A 203 -23.95 -4.42 32.48
CA LEU A 203 -23.71 -3.61 33.68
C LEU A 203 -22.24 -3.18 33.79
N ALA A 204 -21.30 -4.04 33.41
CA ALA A 204 -19.89 -3.69 33.32
C ALA A 204 -19.66 -2.54 32.31
N ALA A 205 -20.33 -2.58 31.15
CA ALA A 205 -20.26 -1.51 30.16
C ALA A 205 -20.85 -0.18 30.69
N ALA A 206 -21.98 -0.23 31.40
CA ALA A 206 -22.57 0.93 32.06
C ALA A 206 -21.64 1.50 33.17
N ALA A 207 -21.03 0.63 33.98
CA ALA A 207 -20.06 1.01 35.01
C ALA A 207 -18.83 1.70 34.44
N ALA A 208 -18.26 1.18 33.34
CA ALA A 208 -17.14 1.82 32.65
C ALA A 208 -17.49 3.22 32.09
N ARG A 209 -18.78 3.53 31.89
CA ARG A 209 -19.23 4.86 31.50
C ARG A 209 -19.28 5.83 32.68
N PHE A 210 -19.84 5.41 33.81
CA PHE A 210 -19.80 6.20 35.05
C PHE A 210 -18.37 6.46 35.52
N GLU A 211 -17.50 5.46 35.43
CA GLU A 211 -16.08 5.62 35.78
C GLU A 211 -15.40 6.70 34.95
N ARG A 212 -15.61 6.70 33.62
CA ARG A 212 -15.07 7.75 32.74
C ARG A 212 -15.60 9.12 33.11
N ALA A 213 -16.90 9.26 33.35
CA ALA A 213 -17.51 10.53 33.74
C ALA A 213 -16.99 11.03 35.11
N LEU A 214 -16.75 10.13 36.06
CA LEU A 214 -16.24 10.47 37.39
C LEU A 214 -14.74 10.76 37.41
N ALA A 215 -13.97 10.08 36.56
CA ALA A 215 -12.51 10.20 36.45
C ALA A 215 -12.06 11.51 35.77
N GLN A 216 -12.91 12.14 34.96
CA GLN A 216 -12.61 13.42 34.31
C GLN A 216 -12.51 14.60 35.30
N GLY A 217 -12.85 14.41 36.59
CA GLY A 217 -12.81 15.47 37.60
C GLY A 217 -13.82 16.58 37.28
N ASP A 218 -13.88 17.64 38.10
CA ASP A 218 -14.74 18.81 37.84
C ASP A 218 -14.27 19.65 36.63
N THR A 219 -14.14 19.05 35.46
CA THR A 219 -14.11 19.81 34.21
C THR A 219 -15.54 20.20 33.88
N HIS A 220 -15.96 21.36 34.40
CA HIS A 220 -16.91 22.38 33.89
C HIS A 220 -18.12 22.01 33.00
N ASP A 221 -18.49 20.75 32.80
CA ASP A 221 -19.55 20.28 31.88
C ASP A 221 -20.94 20.19 32.50
N GLY A 222 -21.11 20.65 33.75
CA GLY A 222 -22.43 20.93 34.36
C GLY A 222 -23.38 19.75 34.59
N ALA A 223 -23.19 18.58 33.97
CA ALA A 223 -24.08 17.43 34.09
C ALA A 223 -23.57 16.44 35.14
N ASN A 224 -24.22 16.39 36.31
CA ASN A 224 -23.99 15.32 37.28
C ASN A 224 -24.36 13.97 36.62
N PRO A 225 -23.41 13.02 36.43
CA PRO A 225 -23.71 11.76 35.76
C PRO A 225 -24.78 10.95 36.52
N LEU A 226 -24.92 11.16 37.83
CA LEU A 226 -25.95 10.55 38.68
C LEU A 226 -27.34 11.19 38.51
N ALA A 227 -27.45 12.36 37.89
CA ALA A 227 -28.72 13.04 37.62
C ALA A 227 -29.41 12.54 36.34
N CYS A 228 -28.81 11.60 35.60
CA CYS A 228 -29.43 11.03 34.41
C CYS A 228 -30.78 10.40 34.76
N ASN A 229 -31.86 10.84 34.11
CA ASN A 229 -33.23 10.40 34.30
C ASN A 229 -33.83 9.90 32.96
N PRO A 230 -33.57 8.64 32.57
CA PRO A 230 -34.12 8.07 31.34
C PRO A 230 -35.64 7.86 31.42
N CYS A 231 -36.31 7.87 30.27
CA CYS A 231 -37.75 7.62 30.17
C CYS A 231 -38.07 6.63 29.03
N TYR A 232 -39.31 6.14 28.96
CA TYR A 232 -39.76 5.45 27.75
C TYR A 232 -39.91 6.48 26.61
N PHE A 233 -39.59 6.09 25.38
CA PHE A 233 -39.70 6.95 24.21
C PHE A 233 -41.12 7.49 24.00
N VAL A 234 -42.15 6.71 24.32
CA VAL A 234 -43.55 7.17 24.29
C VAL A 234 -43.84 8.28 25.30
N GLU A 235 -43.17 8.29 26.45
CA GLU A 235 -43.31 9.36 27.45
C GLU A 235 -42.67 10.65 26.93
N LEU A 236 -41.44 10.56 26.42
CA LEU A 236 -40.77 11.68 25.74
C LEU A 236 -41.62 12.25 24.60
N ALA A 237 -42.18 11.38 23.76
CA ALA A 237 -43.02 11.79 22.65
C ALA A 237 -44.31 12.50 23.10
N ASN A 238 -44.90 12.09 24.21
CA ASN A 238 -46.07 12.78 24.78
C ASN A 238 -45.70 14.17 25.31
N VAL A 239 -44.56 14.32 25.99
CA VAL A 239 -44.08 15.63 26.45
C VAL A 239 -43.77 16.55 25.26
N ALA A 240 -43.12 16.03 24.21
CA ALA A 240 -42.86 16.77 22.99
C ALA A 240 -44.16 17.21 22.28
N ALA A 241 -45.17 16.32 22.20
CA ALA A 241 -46.47 16.66 21.62
C ALA A 241 -47.19 17.78 22.41
N GLN A 242 -47.10 17.78 23.75
CA GLN A 242 -47.63 18.86 24.60
C GLN A 242 -46.91 20.19 24.36
N ALA A 243 -45.64 20.14 23.96
CA ALA A 243 -44.85 21.31 23.55
C ALA A 243 -45.10 21.74 22.09
N GLY A 244 -46.06 21.15 21.38
CA GLY A 244 -46.38 21.49 19.99
C GLY A 244 -45.38 20.90 18.97
N LEU A 245 -44.72 19.79 19.31
CA LEU A 245 -43.77 19.10 18.45
C LEU A 245 -44.27 17.73 18.02
N ALA A 246 -44.14 17.42 16.73
CA ALA A 246 -44.38 16.08 16.18
C ALA A 246 -43.07 15.36 15.90
N TYR A 247 -43.10 14.03 16.06
CA TYR A 247 -41.94 13.18 15.78
C TYR A 247 -41.67 13.08 14.27
N LEU A 248 -40.46 13.46 13.86
CA LEU A 248 -39.99 13.38 12.48
C LEU A 248 -39.32 12.01 12.21
N GLY A 249 -38.49 11.54 13.14
CA GLY A 249 -37.65 10.35 12.96
C GLY A 249 -36.39 10.39 13.82
N ASP A 250 -35.40 9.56 13.50
CA ASP A 250 -34.10 9.54 14.20
C ASP A 250 -32.98 10.03 13.27
N ALA A 251 -31.98 10.73 13.83
CA ALA A 251 -30.82 11.24 13.10
C ALA A 251 -30.00 10.11 12.44
N GLN A 252 -30.15 8.87 12.94
CA GLN A 252 -29.70 7.65 12.30
C GLN A 252 -30.89 6.91 11.66
N PRO A 253 -31.26 7.21 10.41
CA PRO A 253 -32.52 6.72 9.80
C PRO A 253 -32.60 5.19 9.73
N LEU A 254 -31.46 4.51 9.55
CA LEU A 254 -31.40 3.05 9.52
C LEU A 254 -31.73 2.41 10.88
N SER A 255 -31.61 3.16 12.00
CA SER A 255 -32.00 2.67 13.32
C SER A 255 -33.51 2.48 13.48
N GLU A 256 -34.32 3.08 12.60
CA GLU A 256 -35.77 3.02 12.65
C GLU A 256 -36.40 1.97 11.72
N ILE A 257 -35.57 1.25 10.95
CA ILE A 257 -36.01 0.25 9.98
C ILE A 257 -35.87 -1.13 10.61
N PRO A 258 -36.97 -1.83 10.97
CA PRO A 258 -36.88 -3.13 11.64
C PRO A 258 -36.05 -4.18 10.87
N MET A 259 -36.06 -4.11 9.54
CA MET A 259 -35.33 -5.04 8.67
C MET A 259 -33.80 -4.97 8.84
N THR A 260 -33.24 -3.83 9.26
CA THR A 260 -31.78 -3.71 9.50
C THR A 260 -31.32 -4.54 10.69
N PHE A 261 -32.25 -4.97 11.55
CA PHE A 261 -32.00 -5.86 12.70
C PHE A 261 -32.39 -7.32 12.41
N GLY A 262 -32.70 -7.65 11.16
CA GLY A 262 -33.01 -9.00 10.69
C GLY A 262 -34.50 -9.26 10.47
N GLN A 263 -34.78 -10.29 9.67
CA GLN A 263 -36.13 -10.66 9.24
C GLN A 263 -37.05 -10.98 10.43
N GLY A 264 -36.52 -11.64 11.47
CA GLY A 264 -37.29 -11.98 12.67
C GLY A 264 -37.78 -10.75 13.43
N VAL A 265 -36.94 -9.73 13.59
CA VAL A 265 -37.33 -8.44 14.19
C VAL A 265 -38.38 -7.76 13.31
N SER A 266 -38.15 -7.71 11.98
CA SER A 266 -39.07 -7.07 11.06
C SER A 266 -40.47 -7.66 11.03
N LEU A 267 -40.59 -9.00 11.01
CA LEU A 267 -41.88 -9.68 10.97
C LEU A 267 -42.68 -9.47 12.26
N ASN A 268 -42.05 -9.72 13.42
CA ASN A 268 -42.72 -9.57 14.72
C ASN A 268 -43.06 -8.12 15.04
N HIS A 269 -42.16 -7.19 14.71
CA HIS A 269 -42.41 -5.76 14.82
C HIS A 269 -43.64 -5.35 14.02
N SER A 270 -43.75 -5.78 12.76
CA SER A 270 -44.88 -5.46 11.88
C SER A 270 -46.23 -5.95 12.45
N LEU A 271 -46.25 -7.12 13.08
CA LEU A 271 -47.45 -7.67 13.72
C LEU A 271 -47.88 -6.86 14.95
N LEU A 272 -46.95 -6.51 15.84
CA LEU A 272 -47.22 -5.74 17.07
C LEU A 272 -47.53 -4.26 16.79
N ALA A 273 -46.91 -3.71 15.74
CA ALA A 273 -47.01 -2.32 15.35
C ALA A 273 -48.26 -1.99 14.53
N MET A 274 -49.08 -2.98 14.15
CA MET A 274 -50.23 -2.79 13.27
C MET A 274 -51.27 -1.87 13.92
N GLY A 275 -51.62 -0.78 13.23
CA GLY A 275 -52.58 0.22 13.71
C GLY A 275 -52.06 1.15 14.82
N GLN A 276 -50.80 0.99 15.25
CA GLN A 276 -50.21 1.80 16.32
C GLN A 276 -49.62 3.12 15.80
N PRO A 277 -49.65 4.22 16.60
CA PRO A 277 -48.96 5.46 16.27
C PRO A 277 -47.45 5.26 16.05
N ALA A 278 -46.82 6.11 15.23
CA ALA A 278 -45.40 5.99 14.89
C ALA A 278 -44.48 5.87 16.12
N THR A 279 -44.76 6.65 17.17
CA THR A 279 -43.98 6.66 18.41
C THR A 279 -44.07 5.34 19.18
N VAL A 280 -45.25 4.72 19.23
CA VAL A 280 -45.47 3.40 19.84
C VAL A 280 -44.78 2.30 19.02
N ARG A 281 -44.86 2.36 17.68
CA ARG A 281 -44.13 1.43 16.80
C ARG A 281 -42.63 1.50 17.07
N GLN A 282 -42.08 2.70 17.23
CA GLN A 282 -40.66 2.88 17.53
C GLN A 282 -40.27 2.39 18.93
N GLN A 283 -41.14 2.56 19.94
CA GLN A 283 -40.91 1.99 21.27
C GLN A 283 -40.86 0.45 21.26
N TYR A 284 -41.67 -0.22 20.45
CA TYR A 284 -41.55 -1.68 20.25
C TYR A 284 -40.22 -2.08 19.63
N LEU A 285 -39.69 -1.26 18.71
CA LEU A 285 -38.37 -1.50 18.14
C LEU A 285 -37.25 -1.31 19.18
N ASP A 286 -37.40 -0.34 20.09
CA ASP A 286 -36.46 -0.16 21.21
C ASP A 286 -36.41 -1.37 22.13
N PHE A 287 -37.57 -2.01 22.39
CA PHE A 287 -37.61 -3.28 23.11
C PHE A 287 -36.89 -4.41 22.37
N ALA A 288 -37.12 -4.53 21.06
CA ALA A 288 -36.51 -5.60 20.26
C ALA A 288 -34.99 -5.44 20.13
N THR A 289 -34.47 -4.22 20.19
CA THR A 289 -33.05 -3.90 19.96
C THR A 289 -32.28 -3.56 21.23
N GLY A 290 -32.96 -3.45 22.38
CA GLY A 290 -32.34 -3.03 23.65
C GLY A 290 -31.80 -1.60 23.60
N ARG A 291 -32.45 -0.71 22.84
CA ARG A 291 -31.96 0.66 22.60
C ARG A 291 -31.87 1.45 23.91
N ALA A 292 -30.69 2.01 24.19
CA ALA A 292 -30.42 2.79 25.40
C ALA A 292 -30.35 4.31 25.16
N PHE A 293 -30.22 4.73 23.89
CA PHE A 293 -30.00 6.12 23.51
C PHE A 293 -30.67 6.40 22.15
N ARG A 294 -31.37 7.54 22.04
CA ARG A 294 -32.04 8.02 20.82
C ARG A 294 -31.53 9.40 20.43
N GLN A 295 -31.46 9.64 19.13
CA GLN A 295 -31.09 10.92 18.54
C GLN A 295 -32.30 11.44 17.74
N SER A 296 -33.31 11.88 18.48
CA SER A 296 -34.65 12.13 17.94
C SER A 296 -34.71 13.45 17.19
N LEU A 297 -35.43 13.45 16.07
CA LEU A 297 -35.77 14.63 15.30
C LEU A 297 -37.25 14.95 15.49
N TRP A 298 -37.53 16.24 15.67
CA TRP A 298 -38.87 16.77 15.87
C TRP A 298 -39.11 17.95 14.93
N LEU A 299 -40.38 18.23 14.65
CA LEU A 299 -40.81 19.36 13.84
C LEU A 299 -42.10 19.97 14.42
N PRO A 300 -42.54 21.16 13.98
CA PRO A 300 -43.80 21.75 14.47
C PRO A 300 -45.01 20.84 14.25
N GLN A 301 -45.88 20.69 15.25
CA GLN A 301 -47.02 19.75 15.22
C GLN A 301 -47.93 19.91 14.00
N GLU A 302 -48.06 21.13 13.48
CA GLU A 302 -48.85 21.46 12.28
C GLU A 302 -48.36 20.72 11.02
N ARG A 303 -47.09 20.33 11.00
CA ARG A 303 -46.44 19.61 9.90
C ARG A 303 -46.32 18.10 10.13
N ALA A 304 -46.98 17.56 11.15
CA ALA A 304 -46.99 16.11 11.41
C ALA A 304 -47.45 15.28 10.19
N GLY A 305 -48.35 15.84 9.36
CA GLY A 305 -48.85 15.20 8.15
C GLY A 305 -47.83 15.11 7.00
N ASP A 306 -46.74 15.87 7.05
CA ASP A 306 -45.68 15.86 6.03
C ASP A 306 -44.74 14.65 6.18
N VAL A 307 -44.70 14.03 7.37
CA VAL A 307 -43.72 13.01 7.74
C VAL A 307 -44.10 11.65 7.16
N LEU A 308 -43.17 11.01 6.45
CA LEU A 308 -43.32 9.64 5.99
C LEU A 308 -43.33 8.65 7.16
N ALA A 309 -44.16 7.60 7.06
CA ALA A 309 -44.31 6.59 8.12
C ALA A 309 -43.04 5.79 8.44
N LYS A 310 -42.04 5.82 7.54
CA LYS A 310 -40.69 5.27 7.67
C LYS A 310 -39.76 6.05 6.72
N PRO A 311 -38.44 6.09 6.96
CA PRO A 311 -37.52 6.72 6.03
C PRO A 311 -37.56 6.01 4.66
N ASP A 312 -37.62 6.80 3.60
CA ASP A 312 -37.59 6.32 2.22
C ASP A 312 -36.15 6.29 1.69
N LEU A 313 -35.55 5.10 1.67
CA LEU A 313 -34.18 4.92 1.20
C LEU A 313 -34.02 5.17 -0.30
N ALA A 314 -35.10 5.22 -1.09
CA ALA A 314 -35.00 5.63 -2.49
C ALA A 314 -34.56 7.10 -2.63
N ARG A 315 -34.78 7.93 -1.60
CA ARG A 315 -34.34 9.33 -1.54
C ARG A 315 -32.85 9.51 -1.30
N LEU A 316 -32.10 8.45 -1.01
CA LEU A 316 -30.62 8.47 -1.04
C LEU A 316 -30.10 8.92 -2.42
N ARG A 317 -30.92 8.77 -3.47
CA ARG A 317 -30.60 9.15 -4.85
C ARG A 317 -30.52 10.66 -5.08
N ASP A 318 -31.11 11.44 -4.18
CA ASP A 318 -31.07 12.89 -4.21
C ASP A 318 -29.87 13.45 -3.44
N LEU A 319 -29.16 12.60 -2.69
CA LEU A 319 -28.08 13.00 -1.79
C LEU A 319 -26.71 12.97 -2.46
N ARG A 320 -25.78 13.65 -1.79
CA ARG A 320 -24.34 13.60 -2.04
C ARG A 320 -23.63 12.92 -0.88
N PHE A 321 -22.49 12.30 -1.18
CA PHE A 321 -21.74 11.47 -0.24
C PHE A 321 -20.26 11.87 -0.20
N ALA A 322 -19.63 11.75 0.96
CA ALA A 322 -18.19 11.99 1.14
C ALA A 322 -17.58 10.98 2.14
N ALA A 323 -16.37 10.50 1.87
CA ALA A 323 -15.63 9.64 2.79
C ALA A 323 -14.11 9.76 2.58
N GLY A 324 -13.38 10.09 3.65
CA GLY A 324 -11.91 10.22 3.64
C GLY A 324 -11.19 8.95 4.03
N MET A 325 -11.42 7.85 3.30
CA MET A 325 -10.79 6.56 3.59
C MET A 325 -9.53 6.35 2.75
N ILE A 326 -8.47 5.86 3.36
CA ILE A 326 -7.23 5.46 2.66
C ILE A 326 -7.12 3.94 2.64
N ARG A 327 -6.66 3.40 1.51
CA ARG A 327 -6.38 1.96 1.38
C ARG A 327 -5.02 1.64 1.98
N LEU A 328 -4.98 0.66 2.88
CA LEU A 328 -3.73 0.16 3.47
C LEU A 328 -3.11 -0.94 2.60
N ALA A 329 -1.79 -1.12 2.73
CA ALA A 329 -1.13 -2.31 2.22
C ALA A 329 -1.60 -3.54 3.03
N PRO A 330 -1.74 -4.72 2.41
CA PRO A 330 -2.06 -5.96 3.13
C PRO A 330 -0.97 -6.26 4.16
N ASN A 331 -1.35 -6.73 5.35
CA ASN A 331 -0.38 -7.23 6.34
C ASN A 331 -0.32 -8.76 6.44
N GLY A 332 -0.90 -9.46 5.45
CA GLY A 332 -0.95 -10.92 5.38
C GLY A 332 -2.01 -11.58 6.28
N GLN A 333 -2.57 -10.88 7.27
CA GLN A 333 -3.61 -11.43 8.16
C GLN A 333 -5.03 -11.15 7.68
N GLU A 334 -5.24 -10.12 6.84
CA GLU A 334 -6.57 -9.78 6.36
C GLU A 334 -6.98 -10.55 5.09
N LEU A 335 -8.18 -11.12 5.13
CA LEU A 335 -8.83 -11.73 3.98
C LEU A 335 -9.50 -10.67 3.07
N GLY A 336 -8.94 -9.48 2.86
CA GLY A 336 -9.59 -8.47 2.01
C GLY A 336 -8.87 -7.14 1.93
N THR A 337 -9.41 -6.22 1.13
CA THR A 337 -8.87 -4.86 1.02
C THR A 337 -9.23 -4.06 2.26
N VAL A 338 -8.22 -3.51 2.93
CA VAL A 338 -8.38 -2.71 4.15
C VAL A 338 -8.41 -1.22 3.80
N HIS A 339 -9.46 -0.54 4.24
CA HIS A 339 -9.58 0.91 4.18
C HIS A 339 -9.73 1.46 5.59
N ILE A 340 -9.11 2.61 5.88
CA ILE A 340 -9.21 3.26 7.19
C ILE A 340 -9.43 4.77 7.02
N ASN A 341 -10.29 5.36 7.85
CA ASN A 341 -10.45 6.82 7.90
C ASN A 341 -9.52 7.46 8.95
N HIS A 342 -9.50 8.78 9.05
CA HIS A 342 -8.66 9.48 10.02
C HIS A 342 -9.10 9.29 11.49
N LEU A 343 -10.33 8.81 11.73
CA LEU A 343 -10.85 8.44 13.05
C LEU A 343 -10.45 7.02 13.47
N GLY A 344 -9.68 6.30 12.65
CA GLY A 344 -9.25 4.93 12.92
C GLY A 344 -10.31 3.86 12.64
N ARG A 345 -11.44 4.22 12.02
CA ARG A 345 -12.48 3.25 11.63
C ARG A 345 -12.07 2.55 10.36
N ALA A 346 -12.09 1.22 10.39
CA ALA A 346 -11.63 0.39 9.29
C ALA A 346 -12.75 -0.42 8.63
N LEU A 347 -12.66 -0.58 7.31
CA LEU A 347 -13.48 -1.46 6.49
C LEU A 347 -12.57 -2.50 5.83
N ILE A 348 -12.87 -3.77 6.04
CA ILE A 348 -12.19 -4.88 5.36
C ILE A 348 -13.23 -5.55 4.45
N THR A 349 -12.98 -5.58 3.15
CA THR A 349 -13.94 -6.14 2.18
C THR A 349 -13.24 -6.80 0.99
N GLN A 350 -13.87 -7.86 0.45
CA GLN A 350 -13.53 -8.46 -0.84
C GLN A 350 -14.51 -8.02 -1.95
N ASP A 351 -15.59 -7.31 -1.59
CA ASP A 351 -16.61 -6.85 -2.55
C ASP A 351 -16.04 -5.71 -3.42
N ALA A 352 -15.82 -6.00 -4.70
CA ALA A 352 -15.23 -5.07 -5.66
C ALA A 352 -16.06 -3.79 -5.86
N ASP A 353 -17.38 -3.85 -5.69
CA ASP A 353 -18.24 -2.67 -5.83
C ASP A 353 -18.14 -1.76 -4.60
N VAL A 354 -18.01 -2.34 -3.40
CA VAL A 354 -17.71 -1.57 -2.18
C VAL A 354 -16.36 -0.88 -2.30
N VAL A 355 -15.32 -1.60 -2.76
CA VAL A 355 -13.98 -1.01 -2.99
C VAL A 355 -14.08 0.17 -3.96
N THR A 356 -14.79 -0.01 -5.07
CA THR A 356 -14.95 1.05 -6.09
C THR A 356 -15.62 2.30 -5.54
N VAL A 357 -16.72 2.15 -4.79
CA VAL A 357 -17.43 3.31 -4.19
C VAL A 357 -16.54 4.02 -3.18
N VAL A 358 -15.84 3.27 -2.32
CA VAL A 358 -14.95 3.83 -1.29
C VAL A 358 -13.77 4.57 -1.92
N GLU A 359 -13.10 3.99 -2.91
CA GLU A 359 -11.97 4.63 -3.61
C GLU A 359 -12.44 5.87 -4.39
N THR A 360 -13.64 5.84 -4.99
CA THR A 360 -14.25 7.01 -5.65
C THR A 360 -14.50 8.16 -4.67
N LEU A 361 -15.06 7.86 -3.49
CA LEU A 361 -15.26 8.85 -2.44
C LEU A 361 -13.92 9.41 -1.91
N ALA A 362 -12.90 8.56 -1.76
CA ALA A 362 -11.56 8.97 -1.33
C ALA A 362 -10.86 9.89 -2.34
N HIS A 363 -11.14 9.73 -3.63
CA HIS A 363 -10.66 10.65 -4.67
C HIS A 363 -11.28 12.04 -4.55
N ALA A 364 -12.59 12.10 -4.28
CA ALA A 364 -13.34 13.34 -4.13
C ALA A 364 -13.12 14.05 -2.79
N TRP A 365 -12.71 13.30 -1.75
CA TRP A 365 -12.50 13.82 -0.40
C TRP A 365 -11.55 15.05 -0.37
N PRO A 366 -11.92 16.13 0.35
CA PRO A 366 -13.03 16.24 1.29
C PRO A 366 -14.38 16.69 0.72
N GLY A 367 -14.47 16.90 -0.60
CA GLY A 367 -15.71 17.24 -1.28
C GLY A 367 -16.71 16.08 -1.29
N SER A 368 -17.98 16.39 -1.50
CA SER A 368 -19.04 15.40 -1.70
C SER A 368 -19.37 15.20 -3.17
N ILE A 369 -19.79 14.00 -3.54
CA ILE A 369 -20.24 13.66 -4.90
C ILE A 369 -21.67 13.15 -4.90
N PRO A 370 -22.48 13.47 -5.93
CA PRO A 370 -23.87 13.06 -5.96
C PRO A 370 -24.01 11.56 -6.23
N TYR A 371 -25.11 10.96 -5.78
CA TYR A 371 -25.46 9.56 -6.07
C TYR A 371 -25.33 9.23 -7.56
N SER A 372 -25.76 10.14 -8.45
CA SER A 372 -25.70 9.94 -9.90
C SER A 372 -24.27 9.74 -10.42
N THR A 373 -23.27 10.41 -9.84
CA THR A 373 -21.85 10.20 -10.19
C THR A 373 -21.37 8.82 -9.73
N LEU A 374 -21.69 8.41 -8.49
CA LEU A 374 -21.36 7.08 -7.98
C LEU A 374 -21.99 5.96 -8.81
N LEU A 375 -23.25 6.16 -9.23
CA LEU A 375 -23.96 5.24 -10.11
C LEU A 375 -23.27 5.15 -11.47
N ALA A 376 -22.90 6.28 -12.07
CA ALA A 376 -22.21 6.32 -13.35
C ALA A 376 -20.85 5.57 -13.28
N VAL A 377 -20.10 5.71 -12.18
CA VAL A 377 -18.84 4.97 -11.96
C VAL A 377 -19.08 3.46 -11.94
N LEU A 378 -20.07 3.00 -11.17
CA LEU A 378 -20.39 1.57 -11.11
C LEU A 378 -20.92 1.02 -12.44
N LEU A 379 -21.73 1.79 -13.16
CA LEU A 379 -22.19 1.45 -14.51
C LEU A 379 -21.01 1.28 -15.47
N HIS A 380 -20.06 2.22 -15.43
CA HIS A 380 -18.85 2.17 -16.24
C HIS A 380 -18.00 0.93 -15.93
N LYS A 381 -17.82 0.63 -14.64
CA LYS A 381 -17.05 -0.53 -14.17
C LYS A 381 -17.72 -1.86 -14.54
N ASN A 382 -18.98 -2.03 -14.17
CA ASN A 382 -19.65 -3.33 -14.19
C ASN A 382 -20.25 -3.66 -15.56
N GLN A 383 -20.47 -2.65 -16.43
CA GLN A 383 -21.15 -2.81 -17.72
C GLN A 383 -22.49 -3.55 -17.58
N SER A 384 -23.18 -3.32 -16.46
CA SER A 384 -24.42 -3.98 -16.07
C SER A 384 -25.64 -3.09 -16.29
N ASP A 385 -26.82 -3.70 -16.17
CA ASP A 385 -28.09 -2.98 -16.20
C ASP A 385 -28.20 -1.94 -15.07
N ASP A 386 -28.82 -0.80 -15.37
CA ASP A 386 -28.98 0.32 -14.45
C ASP A 386 -29.77 -0.06 -13.19
N ALA A 387 -30.83 -0.86 -13.31
CA ALA A 387 -31.63 -1.23 -12.15
C ALA A 387 -30.86 -2.13 -11.17
N VAL A 388 -30.07 -3.07 -11.70
CA VAL A 388 -29.19 -3.93 -10.88
C VAL A 388 -28.11 -3.10 -10.20
N THR A 389 -27.48 -2.19 -10.96
CA THR A 389 -26.40 -1.33 -10.46
C THR A 389 -26.88 -0.38 -9.38
N ARG A 390 -28.09 0.20 -9.53
CA ARG A 390 -28.73 1.01 -8.48
C ARG A 390 -28.96 0.21 -7.21
N LYS A 391 -29.51 -1.01 -7.31
CA LYS A 391 -29.73 -1.86 -6.13
C LYS A 391 -28.41 -2.17 -5.42
N THR A 392 -27.34 -2.40 -6.17
CA THR A 392 -26.00 -2.58 -5.62
C THR A 392 -25.51 -1.33 -4.90
N LEU A 393 -25.61 -0.15 -5.53
CA LEU A 393 -25.18 1.11 -4.92
C LEU A 393 -25.99 1.43 -3.65
N ASP A 394 -27.31 1.27 -3.70
CA ASP A 394 -28.21 1.44 -2.55
C ASP A 394 -27.75 0.55 -1.37
N ARG A 395 -27.40 -0.72 -1.63
CA ARG A 395 -26.84 -1.64 -0.61
C ARG A 395 -25.49 -1.17 -0.08
N VAL A 396 -24.57 -0.77 -0.95
CA VAL A 396 -23.22 -0.33 -0.54
C VAL A 396 -23.31 0.91 0.35
N LEU A 397 -24.11 1.91 -0.03
CA LEU A 397 -24.30 3.13 0.75
C LEU A 397 -24.95 2.83 2.10
N GLN A 398 -25.94 1.93 2.16
CA GLN A 398 -26.51 1.47 3.42
C GLN A 398 -25.45 0.83 4.31
N THR A 399 -24.62 -0.08 3.80
CA THR A 399 -23.52 -0.69 4.57
C THR A 399 -22.54 0.37 5.11
N LEU A 400 -22.17 1.37 4.30
CA LEU A 400 -21.29 2.44 4.77
C LEU A 400 -21.94 3.32 5.83
N MET A 401 -23.23 3.64 5.69
CA MET A 401 -24.00 4.39 6.68
C MET A 401 -24.15 3.59 7.98
N GLU A 402 -24.41 2.29 7.90
CA GLU A 402 -24.55 1.39 9.05
C GLU A 402 -23.29 1.35 9.92
N ASN A 403 -22.13 1.46 9.28
CA ASN A 403 -20.82 1.41 9.94
C ASN A 403 -20.25 2.81 10.25
N ASP A 404 -21.02 3.88 10.02
CA ASP A 404 -20.60 5.27 10.22
C ASP A 404 -19.28 5.61 9.47
N LEU A 405 -19.20 5.16 8.21
CA LEU A 405 -18.04 5.32 7.33
C LEU A 405 -18.26 6.36 6.21
N VAL A 406 -19.46 6.94 6.12
CA VAL A 406 -19.81 7.88 5.05
C VAL A 406 -20.63 9.06 5.57
N HIS A 407 -20.25 10.24 5.11
CA HIS A 407 -21.01 11.47 5.26
C HIS A 407 -22.03 11.59 4.12
N TYR A 408 -23.20 12.14 4.41
CA TYR A 408 -24.20 12.45 3.39
C TYR A 408 -24.85 13.80 3.65
N CYS A 409 -25.16 14.50 2.57
CA CYS A 409 -25.78 15.83 2.58
C CYS A 409 -26.74 15.99 1.39
N LEU A 410 -27.72 16.88 1.52
CA LEU A 410 -28.71 17.15 0.46
C LEU A 410 -28.17 18.17 -0.55
N ASP A 411 -27.57 19.25 -0.05
CA ASP A 411 -26.95 20.30 -0.87
C ASP A 411 -25.45 20.01 -1.06
N ARG A 412 -24.71 20.98 -1.61
CA ARG A 412 -23.25 20.92 -1.68
C ARG A 412 -22.63 20.74 -0.29
N GLY A 413 -21.59 19.92 -0.23
CA GLY A 413 -20.87 19.66 1.01
C GLY A 413 -20.10 20.89 1.51
N PRO A 414 -19.64 20.88 2.77
CA PRO A 414 -18.99 22.04 3.39
C PRO A 414 -17.62 22.41 2.79
N TYR A 415 -17.04 21.56 1.93
CA TYR A 415 -15.79 21.79 1.19
C TYR A 415 -16.03 22.16 -0.28
N GLU A 416 -17.26 22.51 -0.66
CA GLU A 416 -17.62 22.91 -2.03
C GLU A 416 -18.07 24.39 -2.06
N PRO A 417 -17.19 25.36 -1.73
CA PRO A 417 -17.54 26.79 -1.71
C PRO A 417 -17.84 27.33 -3.13
N GLU A 418 -18.24 28.61 -3.21
CA GLU A 418 -18.28 29.33 -4.48
C GLU A 418 -16.92 29.26 -5.19
N THR A 419 -16.94 29.04 -6.51
CA THR A 419 -15.76 28.76 -7.34
C THR A 419 -14.70 29.86 -7.25
N GLY A 420 -13.43 29.45 -7.11
CA GLY A 420 -12.28 30.36 -7.15
C GLY A 420 -11.63 30.69 -5.81
N MET A 421 -12.09 30.07 -4.71
CA MET A 421 -11.41 30.14 -3.41
C MET A 421 -10.06 29.39 -3.46
N PRO A 422 -8.91 30.03 -3.14
CA PRO A 422 -7.62 29.35 -3.12
C PRO A 422 -7.55 28.34 -1.96
N VAL A 423 -6.65 27.36 -2.08
CA VAL A 423 -6.38 26.42 -0.99
C VAL A 423 -5.83 27.17 0.22
N ARG A 424 -6.52 27.07 1.36
CA ARG A 424 -6.12 27.72 2.61
C ARG A 424 -6.24 26.72 3.77
N PRO A 425 -5.18 26.50 4.56
CA PRO A 425 -5.29 25.73 5.80
C PRO A 425 -6.34 26.34 6.72
N LEU A 426 -7.02 25.51 7.50
CA LEU A 426 -7.89 26.00 8.56
C LEU A 426 -7.06 26.82 9.56
N ALA A 427 -7.60 27.97 9.99
CA ALA A 427 -6.84 29.00 10.70
C ALA A 427 -6.14 28.50 11.98
N PHE A 428 -6.72 27.55 12.70
CA PHE A 428 -6.13 26.98 13.91
C PHE A 428 -4.82 26.20 13.68
N LEU A 429 -4.45 25.90 12.42
CA LEU A 429 -3.18 25.23 12.08
C LEU A 429 -2.00 26.19 11.96
N VAL A 430 -2.29 27.47 11.73
CA VAL A 430 -1.31 28.53 11.51
C VAL A 430 -1.35 29.59 12.60
N ASP A 431 -2.38 29.55 13.46
CA ASP A 431 -2.50 30.43 14.62
C ASP A 431 -1.58 29.95 15.77
N PRO A 432 -0.57 30.73 16.18
CA PRO A 432 0.27 30.35 17.30
C PRO A 432 -0.57 30.31 18.60
N PRO A 433 -0.39 29.31 19.47
CA PRO A 433 -1.07 29.30 20.76
C PRO A 433 -0.62 30.53 21.58
N PRO A 434 -1.55 31.33 22.13
CA PRO A 434 -1.20 32.46 22.99
C PRO A 434 -0.53 31.97 24.29
N ALA A 435 0.35 32.78 24.87
CA ALA A 435 1.11 32.43 26.08
C ALA A 435 0.23 32.04 27.29
N ASP A 436 -0.99 32.60 27.37
CA ASP A 436 -1.89 32.47 28.53
C ASP A 436 -3.32 31.98 28.15
N GLY A 437 -3.55 31.47 26.93
CA GLY A 437 -4.92 31.22 26.42
C GLY A 437 -5.20 29.76 26.00
N ALA A 438 -6.49 29.38 26.05
CA ALA A 438 -6.96 28.05 25.61
C ALA A 438 -6.66 27.79 24.12
N ALA A 439 -6.27 26.55 23.80
CA ALA A 439 -6.05 26.12 22.43
C ALA A 439 -7.36 26.14 21.63
N LEU A 440 -7.30 26.49 20.34
CA LEU A 440 -8.47 26.43 19.46
C LEU A 440 -8.94 24.97 19.29
N PRO A 441 -10.26 24.70 19.33
CA PRO A 441 -10.80 23.39 19.01
C PRO A 441 -10.36 22.94 17.61
N ARG A 442 -10.00 21.66 17.49
CA ARG A 442 -9.48 21.09 16.25
C ARG A 442 -10.53 20.22 15.59
N PHE A 443 -10.96 20.63 14.41
CA PHE A 443 -12.07 19.99 13.70
C PHE A 443 -11.89 20.07 12.20
N ASN A 444 -12.65 19.26 11.48
CA ASN A 444 -12.92 19.46 10.07
C ASN A 444 -14.36 19.97 9.86
N LEU A 445 -14.69 20.46 8.67
CA LEU A 445 -16.00 21.03 8.36
C LEU A 445 -17.13 19.97 8.27
N TRP A 446 -16.78 18.68 8.26
CA TRP A 446 -17.72 17.57 8.43
C TRP A 446 -18.07 17.29 9.91
N HIS A 447 -17.68 18.19 10.83
CA HIS A 447 -17.91 18.09 12.28
C HIS A 447 -17.19 16.90 12.92
N GLU A 448 -16.03 16.51 12.39
CA GLU A 448 -15.19 15.47 12.98
C GLU A 448 -14.03 16.11 13.77
N PRO A 449 -13.74 15.63 14.99
CA PRO A 449 -12.57 16.09 15.73
C PRO A 449 -11.28 15.61 15.06
N THR A 450 -10.23 16.44 15.11
CA THR A 450 -8.92 16.11 14.52
C THR A 450 -7.80 16.21 15.54
N ASN A 451 -6.90 15.22 15.53
CA ASN A 451 -5.73 15.16 16.43
C ASN A 451 -4.41 15.51 15.71
N TYR A 452 -4.48 16.07 14.50
CA TYR A 452 -3.29 16.39 13.72
C TYR A 452 -2.54 17.59 14.35
N LEU A 453 -1.31 17.35 14.80
CA LEU A 453 -0.37 18.35 15.31
C LEU A 453 0.77 18.50 14.30
N PRO A 454 0.92 19.65 13.62
CA PRO A 454 2.00 19.85 12.68
C PRO A 454 3.35 19.91 13.39
N SER A 455 4.38 19.28 12.81
CA SER A 455 5.78 19.49 13.22
C SER A 455 6.22 20.94 12.90
N PRO A 456 7.34 21.44 13.44
CA PRO A 456 7.85 22.77 13.10
C PRO A 456 8.07 22.97 11.60
N ALA A 457 8.57 21.94 10.89
CA ALA A 457 8.76 21.99 9.44
C ALA A 457 7.42 22.06 8.70
N GLN A 458 6.44 21.27 9.13
CA GLN A 458 5.09 21.27 8.56
C GLN A 458 4.39 22.62 8.82
N ALA A 459 4.57 23.21 10.00
CA ALA A 459 4.02 24.52 10.34
C ALA A 459 4.57 25.63 9.43
N ALA A 460 5.85 25.60 9.07
CA ALA A 460 6.42 26.53 8.09
C ALA A 460 5.74 26.41 6.71
N ILE A 461 5.57 25.17 6.23
CA ILE A 461 4.88 24.89 4.96
C ILE A 461 3.41 25.37 5.00
N LEU A 462 2.72 25.18 6.12
CA LEU A 462 1.35 25.63 6.32
C LEU A 462 1.26 27.17 6.34
N ASN A 463 2.23 27.85 6.95
CA ASN A 463 2.33 29.31 6.95
C ASN A 463 2.59 29.88 5.55
N ASP A 464 3.44 29.22 4.76
CA ASP A 464 3.66 29.59 3.35
C ASP A 464 2.37 29.46 2.54
N LEU A 465 1.66 28.34 2.71
CA LEU A 465 0.39 28.10 2.03
C LEU A 465 -0.68 29.13 2.46
N ALA A 466 -0.77 29.46 3.75
CA ALA A 466 -1.67 30.50 4.26
C ALA A 466 -1.33 31.89 3.72
N ALA A 467 -0.05 32.18 3.48
CA ALA A 467 0.43 33.40 2.84
C ALA A 467 0.29 33.39 1.30
N GLY A 468 -0.19 32.30 0.70
CA GLY A 468 -0.38 32.14 -0.75
C GLY A 468 0.90 31.83 -1.54
N ARG A 469 1.99 31.45 -0.86
CA ARG A 469 3.24 30.96 -1.48
C ARG A 469 3.12 29.48 -1.86
N LEU A 470 3.96 29.02 -2.80
CA LEU A 470 3.99 27.60 -3.15
C LEU A 470 4.71 26.81 -2.05
N PRO A 471 4.17 25.66 -1.63
CA PRO A 471 4.85 24.75 -0.72
C PRO A 471 6.23 24.36 -1.27
N GLY A 472 7.29 24.59 -0.48
CA GLY A 472 8.68 24.27 -0.85
C GLY A 472 9.47 25.42 -1.49
N GLU A 473 8.84 26.58 -1.78
CA GLU A 473 9.58 27.81 -2.08
C GLU A 473 10.01 28.49 -0.78
N ALA A 474 11.31 28.72 -0.60
CA ALA A 474 11.80 29.42 0.59
C ALA A 474 11.41 30.91 0.57
N ALA A 475 11.11 31.46 1.76
CA ALA A 475 11.24 32.90 1.97
C ALA A 475 12.71 33.33 1.73
N ALA A 476 12.96 34.59 1.39
CA ALA A 476 14.26 35.06 0.91
C ALA A 476 15.47 34.79 1.84
N ASP A 477 15.23 34.41 3.10
CA ASP A 477 16.23 34.14 4.13
C ASP A 477 16.19 32.71 4.73
N ASP A 478 15.34 31.80 4.24
CA ASP A 478 15.17 30.43 4.78
C ASP A 478 15.68 29.34 3.81
N SER A 479 15.97 28.15 4.36
CA SER A 479 16.23 26.95 3.55
C SER A 479 14.93 26.38 2.96
N PRO A 480 14.91 25.90 1.71
CA PRO A 480 13.73 25.26 1.13
C PRO A 480 13.34 24.00 1.91
N ALA A 481 12.02 23.77 2.07
CA ALA A 481 11.51 22.59 2.76
C ALA A 481 11.87 21.29 2.00
N GLU A 482 12.11 20.20 2.74
CA GLU A 482 12.36 18.91 2.12
C GLU A 482 11.14 18.42 1.32
N PRO A 483 11.31 17.87 0.11
CA PRO A 483 10.18 17.42 -0.72
C PRO A 483 9.30 16.36 -0.05
N SER A 484 9.88 15.48 0.78
CA SER A 484 9.16 14.50 1.59
C SER A 484 8.18 15.18 2.54
N GLU A 485 8.62 16.20 3.26
CA GLU A 485 7.80 16.96 4.21
C GLU A 485 6.71 17.76 3.52
N VAL A 486 6.99 18.33 2.33
CA VAL A 486 5.95 18.98 1.51
C VAL A 486 4.87 17.97 1.10
N GLY A 487 5.28 16.79 0.62
CA GLY A 487 4.38 15.70 0.26
C GLY A 487 3.51 15.24 1.43
N GLU A 488 4.13 14.98 2.57
CA GLU A 488 3.45 14.52 3.78
C GLU A 488 2.47 15.57 4.31
N THR A 489 2.88 16.83 4.41
CA THR A 489 2.03 17.93 4.87
C THR A 489 0.75 18.04 4.03
N LEU A 490 0.88 18.07 2.70
CA LEU A 490 -0.28 18.17 1.80
C LEU A 490 -1.14 16.91 1.83
N ALA A 491 -0.54 15.72 2.00
CA ALA A 491 -1.28 14.47 2.16
C ALA A 491 -2.09 14.46 3.46
N LEU A 492 -1.52 14.95 4.57
CA LEU A 492 -2.20 15.06 5.86
C LEU A 492 -3.31 16.10 5.83
N LEU A 493 -3.09 17.26 5.19
CA LEU A 493 -4.15 18.24 4.96
C LEU A 493 -5.35 17.64 4.24
N LYS A 494 -5.11 16.87 3.16
CA LYS A 494 -6.20 16.16 2.47
C LYS A 494 -6.83 15.09 3.36
N ARG A 495 -6.03 14.23 4.00
CA ARG A 495 -6.50 13.11 4.83
C ARG A 495 -7.44 13.55 5.96
N TYR A 496 -7.08 14.62 6.66
CA TYR A 496 -7.87 15.15 7.78
C TYR A 496 -8.89 16.21 7.34
N ALA A 497 -8.96 16.56 6.05
CA ALA A 497 -9.82 17.62 5.52
C ALA A 497 -9.54 18.98 6.19
N LEU A 498 -8.28 19.39 6.24
CA LEU A 498 -7.83 20.52 7.05
C LEU A 498 -7.54 21.79 6.25
N ALA A 499 -8.07 21.89 5.03
CA ALA A 499 -7.99 23.09 4.21
C ALA A 499 -9.30 23.36 3.46
N GLN A 500 -9.63 24.64 3.34
CA GLN A 500 -10.66 25.15 2.42
C GLN A 500 -10.07 25.29 1.01
N GLY A 501 -10.95 25.43 0.02
CA GLY A 501 -10.61 25.55 -1.39
C GLY A 501 -11.25 24.44 -2.22
N ASP A 502 -11.68 24.79 -3.44
CA ASP A 502 -12.34 23.85 -4.33
C ASP A 502 -11.34 22.86 -4.97
N ALA A 503 -11.85 21.82 -5.62
CA ALA A 503 -11.03 20.79 -6.27
C ALA A 503 -10.10 21.37 -7.36
N LYS A 504 -10.48 22.49 -7.98
CA LYS A 504 -9.68 23.15 -9.01
C LYS A 504 -8.49 23.87 -8.40
N ALA A 505 -8.72 24.60 -7.30
CA ALA A 505 -7.67 25.28 -6.56
C ALA A 505 -6.62 24.29 -6.05
N TRP A 506 -7.05 23.11 -5.58
CA TRP A 506 -6.17 22.02 -5.21
C TRP A 506 -5.33 21.49 -6.38
N ALA A 507 -5.96 21.22 -7.53
CA ALA A 507 -5.24 20.78 -8.72
C ALA A 507 -4.22 21.85 -9.20
N ASP A 508 -4.62 23.12 -9.23
CA ASP A 508 -3.76 24.24 -9.65
C ASP A 508 -2.59 24.47 -8.69
N LEU A 509 -2.77 24.27 -7.38
CA LEU A 509 -1.69 24.29 -6.39
C LEU A 509 -0.67 23.18 -6.68
N LEU A 510 -1.13 21.92 -6.71
CA LEU A 510 -0.28 20.74 -6.90
C LEU A 510 0.47 20.80 -8.24
N ARG A 511 -0.21 21.24 -9.31
CA ARG A 511 0.40 21.43 -10.63
C ARG A 511 1.51 22.48 -10.61
N ARG A 512 1.28 23.62 -9.95
CA ARG A 512 2.30 24.68 -9.85
C ARG A 512 3.50 24.21 -9.03
N THR A 513 3.29 23.50 -7.92
CA THR A 513 4.37 22.92 -7.12
C THR A 513 5.17 21.87 -7.89
N LEU A 514 4.51 20.95 -8.60
CA LEU A 514 5.18 19.97 -9.47
C LEU A 514 5.96 20.65 -10.61
N LYS A 515 5.45 21.74 -11.18
CA LYS A 515 6.13 22.51 -12.22
C LYS A 515 7.34 23.27 -11.66
N ALA A 516 7.22 23.85 -10.47
CA ALA A 516 8.31 24.57 -9.80
C ALA A 516 9.47 23.63 -9.43
N ALA A 517 9.17 22.39 -9.02
CA ALA A 517 10.19 21.37 -8.76
C ALA A 517 11.03 21.00 -10.00
N GLY A 518 10.49 21.17 -11.21
CA GLY A 518 11.20 20.90 -12.47
C GLY A 518 11.53 19.41 -12.63
N GLU A 519 12.84 19.10 -12.68
CA GLU A 519 13.36 17.73 -12.70
C GLU A 519 13.63 17.18 -11.28
N SER A 520 13.51 18.01 -10.23
CA SER A 520 13.68 17.59 -8.85
C SER A 520 12.51 16.71 -8.40
N TYR A 521 12.80 15.73 -7.55
CA TYR A 521 11.77 14.86 -7.00
C TYR A 521 10.81 15.64 -6.09
N MET A 522 9.51 15.50 -6.37
CA MET A 522 8.42 16.05 -5.57
C MET A 522 7.30 15.00 -5.50
N PRO A 523 7.01 14.41 -4.32
CA PRO A 523 6.09 13.27 -4.14
C PRO A 523 4.61 13.66 -4.17
N LEU A 524 4.19 14.41 -5.20
CA LEU A 524 2.84 14.96 -5.31
C LEU A 524 2.02 14.36 -6.46
N ALA A 525 2.56 13.42 -7.25
CA ALA A 525 1.86 12.90 -8.42
C ALA A 525 0.57 12.17 -8.03
N GLY A 526 0.59 11.38 -6.96
CA GLY A 526 -0.61 10.70 -6.44
C GLY A 526 -1.69 11.67 -5.96
N LEU A 527 -1.31 12.72 -5.22
CA LEU A 527 -2.24 13.77 -4.79
C LEU A 527 -2.80 14.54 -6.00
N TYR A 528 -1.96 14.82 -6.99
CA TYR A 528 -2.36 15.52 -8.20
C TYR A 528 -3.37 14.73 -9.03
N VAL A 529 -3.12 13.44 -9.23
CA VAL A 529 -4.07 12.51 -9.86
C VAL A 529 -5.40 12.50 -9.11
N SER A 530 -5.38 12.48 -7.76
CA SER A 530 -6.61 12.54 -6.99
C SER A 530 -7.38 13.85 -7.15
N ALA A 531 -6.69 15.00 -7.21
CA ALA A 531 -7.33 16.29 -7.42
C ALA A 531 -7.99 16.38 -8.81
N LEU A 532 -7.31 15.89 -9.85
CA LEU A 532 -7.86 15.79 -11.21
C LEU A 532 -9.02 14.78 -11.31
N ALA A 533 -8.97 13.69 -10.54
CA ALA A 533 -10.06 12.74 -10.43
C ALA A 533 -11.30 13.40 -9.81
N SER A 534 -11.14 14.19 -8.74
CA SER A 534 -12.22 14.97 -8.13
C SER A 534 -12.89 15.92 -9.14
N LEU A 535 -12.10 16.63 -9.95
CA LEU A 535 -12.62 17.48 -11.03
C LEU A 535 -13.42 16.69 -12.08
N SER A 536 -12.85 15.58 -12.56
CA SER A 536 -13.49 14.71 -13.56
C SER A 536 -14.80 14.11 -13.03
N LEU A 537 -14.82 13.65 -11.78
CA LEU A 537 -16.01 13.09 -11.12
C LEU A 537 -17.12 14.14 -10.94
N ASN A 538 -16.76 15.38 -10.56
CA ASN A 538 -17.71 16.48 -10.45
C ASN A 538 -18.28 16.90 -11.81
N ALA A 539 -17.49 16.81 -12.87
CA ALA A 539 -17.94 17.03 -14.25
C ALA A 539 -18.67 15.81 -14.85
N GLN A 540 -18.79 14.70 -14.12
CA GLN A 540 -19.31 13.41 -14.59
C GLN A 540 -18.57 12.85 -15.83
N VAL A 541 -17.30 13.20 -15.97
CA VAL A 541 -16.42 12.69 -17.02
C VAL A 541 -15.67 11.48 -16.46
N LEU A 542 -16.15 10.29 -16.84
CA LEU A 542 -15.55 9.02 -16.41
C LEU A 542 -14.57 8.45 -17.42
N THR A 543 -14.74 8.81 -18.68
CA THR A 543 -13.79 8.51 -19.76
C THR A 543 -13.72 9.69 -20.71
N ALA A 544 -12.51 10.01 -21.14
CA ALA A 544 -12.26 10.90 -22.26
C ALA A 544 -11.08 10.33 -23.03
N SER A 545 -11.09 10.40 -24.37
CA SER A 545 -9.90 10.08 -25.13
C SER A 545 -9.04 11.33 -25.25
N GLY A 546 -7.75 11.21 -24.92
CA GLY A 546 -6.77 12.24 -25.27
C GLY A 546 -6.51 12.33 -26.77
N HIS A 547 -6.72 11.22 -27.51
CA HIS A 547 -6.32 11.09 -28.90
C HIS A 547 -7.10 12.02 -29.84
N GLN A 548 -6.38 12.66 -30.76
CA GLN A 548 -6.99 13.57 -31.75
C GLN A 548 -6.97 12.96 -33.15
N THR A 549 -8.14 12.59 -33.66
CA THR A 549 -8.29 11.80 -34.90
C THR A 549 -7.90 12.52 -36.18
N ASN A 550 -7.91 13.86 -36.21
CA ASN A 550 -7.54 14.65 -37.38
C ASN A 550 -6.60 15.80 -37.01
N PRO A 551 -5.29 15.67 -37.27
CA PRO A 551 -4.37 16.77 -37.11
C PRO A 551 -4.67 17.87 -38.13
N GLY A 552 -4.54 19.14 -37.72
CA GLY A 552 -4.69 20.26 -38.65
C GLY A 552 -3.74 20.14 -39.85
N PRO A 553 -4.12 20.65 -41.06
CA PRO A 553 -3.34 20.46 -42.28
C PRO A 553 -1.86 20.87 -42.17
N ALA A 554 -1.59 21.89 -41.34
CA ALA A 554 -0.24 22.43 -41.11
C ALA A 554 0.72 21.45 -40.40
N ILE A 555 0.20 20.57 -39.55
CA ILE A 555 1.02 19.60 -38.78
C ILE A 555 0.89 18.16 -39.29
N ALA A 556 -0.07 17.89 -40.18
CA ALA A 556 -0.35 16.54 -40.69
C ALA A 556 0.88 15.78 -41.23
N PRO A 557 1.82 16.39 -41.99
CA PRO A 557 3.03 15.69 -42.45
C PRO A 557 3.94 15.24 -41.30
N GLN A 558 4.11 16.10 -40.28
CA GLN A 558 4.93 15.82 -39.11
C GLN A 558 4.28 14.75 -38.23
N VAL A 559 2.95 14.80 -38.06
CA VAL A 559 2.19 13.79 -37.32
C VAL A 559 2.29 12.42 -38.00
N LYS A 560 2.18 12.36 -39.34
CA LYS A 560 2.37 11.11 -40.10
C LYS A 560 3.77 10.54 -39.87
N ARG A 561 4.81 11.38 -40.00
CA ARG A 561 6.20 10.95 -39.77
C ARG A 561 6.43 10.47 -38.34
N MET A 562 5.87 11.16 -37.34
CA MET A 562 5.92 10.76 -35.94
C MET A 562 5.30 9.36 -35.74
N HIS A 563 4.08 9.15 -36.25
CA HIS A 563 3.40 7.85 -36.15
C HIS A 563 4.18 6.72 -36.82
N GLU A 564 4.72 6.95 -38.02
CA GLU A 564 5.57 5.96 -38.71
C GLU A 564 6.78 5.55 -37.86
N LEU A 565 7.47 6.53 -37.25
CA LEU A 565 8.61 6.27 -36.38
C LEU A 565 8.22 5.54 -35.09
N MET A 566 7.09 5.90 -34.48
CA MET A 566 6.56 5.22 -33.29
C MET A 566 6.18 3.76 -33.59
N VAL A 567 5.52 3.49 -34.71
CA VAL A 567 5.18 2.12 -35.16
C VAL A 567 6.44 1.30 -35.43
N GLN A 568 7.48 1.91 -36.00
CA GLN A 568 8.79 1.28 -36.22
C GLN A 568 9.62 1.15 -34.93
N ARG A 569 9.14 1.69 -33.79
CA ARG A 569 9.87 1.79 -32.52
C ARG A 569 11.20 2.55 -32.64
N ALA A 570 11.30 3.45 -33.60
CA ALA A 570 12.46 4.31 -33.84
C ALA A 570 12.43 5.53 -32.89
N TYR A 571 12.43 5.28 -31.58
CA TYR A 571 12.19 6.29 -30.54
C TYR A 571 13.20 7.45 -30.54
N ALA A 572 14.47 7.18 -30.86
CA ALA A 572 15.50 8.21 -30.95
C ALA A 572 15.23 9.21 -32.08
N GLU A 573 14.65 8.75 -33.19
CA GLU A 573 14.25 9.61 -34.32
C GLU A 573 12.88 10.25 -34.10
N ALA A 574 11.97 9.57 -33.38
CA ALA A 574 10.63 10.07 -33.08
C ALA A 574 10.67 11.26 -32.11
N GLU A 575 11.56 11.22 -31.11
CA GLU A 575 11.65 12.25 -30.05
C GLU A 575 11.78 13.69 -30.58
N PRO A 576 12.73 14.05 -31.49
CA PRO A 576 12.83 15.42 -31.98
C PRO A 576 11.57 15.88 -32.74
N VAL A 577 10.92 14.98 -33.48
CA VAL A 577 9.67 15.28 -34.21
C VAL A 577 8.54 15.55 -33.22
N ALA A 578 8.37 14.68 -32.22
CA ALA A 578 7.38 14.84 -31.15
C ALA A 578 7.61 16.15 -30.38
N ARG A 579 8.86 16.45 -30.00
CA ARG A 579 9.24 17.70 -29.31
C ARG A 579 8.94 18.96 -30.13
N GLN A 580 9.07 18.90 -31.44
CA GLN A 580 8.67 20.02 -32.30
C GLN A 580 7.16 20.17 -32.33
N LEU A 581 6.42 19.06 -32.46
CA LEU A 581 4.96 19.04 -32.46
C LEU A 581 4.37 19.61 -31.17
N THR A 582 4.93 19.30 -30.00
CA THR A 582 4.45 19.86 -28.72
C THR A 582 4.64 21.37 -28.60
N LYS A 583 5.57 21.98 -29.36
CA LYS A 583 5.74 23.44 -29.43
C LYS A 583 4.74 24.10 -30.39
N VAL A 584 4.52 23.51 -31.56
CA VAL A 584 3.64 24.10 -32.60
C VAL A 584 2.16 23.80 -32.35
N ALA A 585 1.85 22.70 -31.67
CA ALA A 585 0.50 22.29 -31.28
C ALA A 585 0.48 21.82 -29.82
N PRO A 586 0.58 22.73 -28.82
CA PRO A 586 0.68 22.35 -27.40
C PRO A 586 -0.53 21.59 -26.86
N ARG A 587 -1.68 21.64 -27.54
CA ARG A 587 -2.90 20.89 -27.18
C ARG A 587 -3.03 19.55 -27.91
N PHE A 588 -2.10 19.19 -28.81
CA PHE A 588 -2.13 17.92 -29.55
C PHE A 588 -1.55 16.81 -28.66
N TRP A 589 -2.43 16.04 -28.04
CA TRP A 589 -2.10 15.05 -27.02
C TRP A 589 -1.13 13.97 -27.53
N ASP A 590 -1.33 13.46 -28.76
CA ASP A 590 -0.53 12.35 -29.32
C ASP A 590 0.97 12.72 -29.42
N ALA A 591 1.31 14.00 -29.61
CA ALA A 591 2.70 14.43 -29.60
C ALA A 591 3.32 14.39 -28.20
N TRP A 592 2.54 14.64 -27.15
CA TRP A 592 3.01 14.50 -25.77
C TRP A 592 3.19 13.03 -25.40
N GLU A 593 2.29 12.15 -25.83
CA GLU A 593 2.46 10.70 -25.69
C GLU A 593 3.74 10.23 -26.39
N ALA A 594 3.89 10.56 -27.68
CA ALA A 594 5.06 10.16 -28.45
C ALA A 594 6.36 10.68 -27.82
N LEU A 595 6.36 11.90 -27.27
CA LEU A 595 7.51 12.45 -26.55
C LEU A 595 7.78 11.69 -25.24
N ALA A 596 6.76 11.46 -24.42
CA ALA A 596 6.89 10.73 -23.15
C ALA A 596 7.41 9.31 -23.38
N VAL A 597 6.77 8.56 -24.28
CA VAL A 597 7.14 7.17 -24.62
C VAL A 597 8.52 7.10 -25.26
N SER A 598 8.89 8.07 -26.12
CA SER A 598 10.24 8.09 -26.71
C SER A 598 11.32 8.36 -25.67
N LEU A 599 11.10 9.30 -24.74
CA LEU A 599 12.04 9.59 -23.65
C LEU A 599 12.16 8.40 -22.69
N PHE A 600 11.03 7.78 -22.31
CA PHE A 600 10.97 6.56 -21.51
C PHE A 600 11.75 5.41 -22.18
N SER A 601 11.47 5.14 -23.46
CA SER A 601 12.07 4.02 -24.20
C SER A 601 13.54 4.23 -24.56
N THR A 602 14.05 5.46 -24.45
CA THR A 602 15.46 5.81 -24.62
C THR A 602 16.17 6.07 -23.28
N PHE A 603 15.60 5.59 -22.18
CA PHE A 603 16.16 5.65 -20.83
C PHE A 603 16.45 7.07 -20.29
N ARG A 604 15.72 8.06 -20.82
CA ARG A 604 15.73 9.45 -20.33
C ARG A 604 14.49 9.72 -19.47
N THR A 605 14.20 8.77 -18.58
CA THR A 605 12.97 8.69 -17.78
C THR A 605 12.69 9.92 -16.92
N PRO A 606 13.68 10.56 -16.26
CA PRO A 606 13.41 11.80 -15.52
C PRO A 606 12.79 12.90 -16.39
N LYS A 607 13.20 12.98 -17.67
CA LYS A 607 12.69 13.95 -18.63
C LYS A 607 11.31 13.57 -19.20
N ALA A 608 10.88 12.32 -19.04
CA ALA A 608 9.58 11.84 -19.51
C ALA A 608 8.43 12.25 -18.57
N LEU A 609 8.72 12.57 -17.30
CA LEU A 609 7.72 12.90 -16.30
C LEU A 609 6.87 14.13 -16.68
N GLN A 610 7.52 15.22 -17.09
CA GLN A 610 6.81 16.48 -17.45
C GLN A 610 5.88 16.31 -18.67
N PRO A 611 6.29 15.66 -19.78
CA PRO A 611 5.38 15.27 -20.85
C PRO A 611 4.19 14.43 -20.38
N ALA A 612 4.40 13.43 -19.51
CA ALA A 612 3.33 12.59 -19.00
C ALA A 612 2.33 13.35 -18.10
N LEU A 613 2.82 14.27 -17.25
CA LEU A 613 1.95 15.17 -16.49
C LEU A 613 1.15 16.10 -17.42
N THR A 614 1.74 16.55 -18.53
CA THR A 614 1.02 17.36 -19.53
C THR A 614 -0.07 16.57 -20.26
N MET A 615 0.16 15.28 -20.56
CA MET A 615 -0.89 14.40 -21.09
C MET A 615 -2.10 14.34 -20.15
N LEU A 616 -1.82 14.20 -18.85
CA LEU A 616 -2.83 14.17 -17.80
C LEU A 616 -3.58 15.51 -17.68
N ASP A 617 -2.90 16.64 -17.84
CA ASP A 617 -3.54 17.97 -17.87
C ASP A 617 -4.52 18.13 -19.04
N LEU A 618 -4.17 17.55 -20.21
CA LEU A 618 -4.98 17.63 -21.42
C LEU A 618 -6.18 16.68 -21.37
N ALA A 619 -6.03 15.51 -20.77
CA ALA A 619 -7.05 14.47 -20.70
C ALA A 619 -7.01 13.71 -19.35
N PRO A 620 -7.55 14.29 -18.26
CA PRO A 620 -7.42 13.73 -16.91
C PRO A 620 -8.21 12.41 -16.71
N ALA A 621 -9.23 12.17 -17.53
CA ALA A 621 -10.05 10.95 -17.54
C ALA A 621 -9.66 9.96 -18.65
N ASP A 622 -8.48 10.13 -19.26
CA ASP A 622 -7.94 9.22 -20.27
C ASP A 622 -7.06 8.15 -19.62
N SER A 623 -7.45 6.89 -19.72
CA SER A 623 -6.73 5.76 -19.10
C SER A 623 -5.26 5.68 -19.58
N GLN A 624 -4.99 6.01 -20.85
CA GLN A 624 -3.64 5.94 -21.42
C GLN A 624 -2.67 6.95 -20.79
N SER A 625 -3.15 8.15 -20.45
CA SER A 625 -2.36 9.16 -19.73
C SER A 625 -1.87 8.64 -18.37
N HIS A 626 -2.72 7.89 -17.65
CA HIS A 626 -2.33 7.25 -16.38
C HIS A 626 -1.41 6.05 -16.59
N ILE A 627 -1.61 5.25 -17.65
CA ILE A 627 -0.71 4.13 -17.99
C ILE A 627 0.72 4.61 -18.19
N VAL A 628 0.90 5.63 -19.03
CA VAL A 628 2.23 6.19 -19.33
C VAL A 628 2.88 6.79 -18.10
N LEU A 629 2.13 7.54 -17.29
CA LEU A 629 2.64 8.11 -16.04
C LEU A 629 3.02 7.02 -15.02
N ALA A 630 2.20 5.98 -14.85
CA ALA A 630 2.50 4.86 -13.95
C ALA A 630 3.78 4.12 -14.37
N ALA A 631 3.99 3.91 -15.68
CA ALA A 631 5.21 3.31 -16.21
C ALA A 631 6.47 4.13 -15.89
N ILE A 632 6.39 5.44 -16.11
CA ILE A 632 7.49 6.37 -15.82
C ILE A 632 7.79 6.38 -14.32
N LEU A 633 6.77 6.48 -13.47
CA LEU A 633 6.94 6.48 -12.00
C LEU A 633 7.56 5.16 -11.51
N ALA A 634 7.12 4.01 -12.04
CA ALA A 634 7.69 2.71 -11.70
C ALA A 634 9.18 2.62 -12.07
N GLN A 635 9.57 3.08 -13.26
CA GLN A 635 10.97 3.09 -13.68
C GLN A 635 11.84 4.09 -12.89
N LEU A 636 11.25 5.18 -12.39
CA LEU A 636 11.92 6.11 -11.47
C LEU A 636 12.04 5.57 -10.03
N GLY A 637 11.51 4.37 -9.75
CA GLY A 637 11.47 3.82 -8.38
C GLY A 637 10.43 4.49 -7.47
N ARG A 638 9.56 5.34 -8.01
CA ARG A 638 8.46 6.02 -7.29
C ARG A 638 7.23 5.12 -7.22
N THR A 639 7.41 3.93 -6.66
CA THR A 639 6.48 2.79 -6.77
C THR A 639 5.14 3.03 -6.10
N SER A 640 5.11 3.65 -4.92
CA SER A 640 3.86 3.98 -4.23
C SER A 640 2.99 4.95 -5.04
N GLU A 641 3.58 5.95 -5.70
CA GLU A 641 2.86 6.83 -6.63
C GLU A 641 2.44 6.06 -7.90
N ALA A 642 3.30 5.20 -8.43
CA ALA A 642 2.98 4.36 -9.59
C ALA A 642 1.76 3.45 -9.33
N ILE A 643 1.61 2.89 -8.12
CA ILE A 643 0.43 2.11 -7.72
C ILE A 643 -0.81 3.00 -7.70
N ALA A 644 -0.74 4.20 -7.12
CA ALA A 644 -1.88 5.12 -7.07
C ALA A 644 -2.35 5.51 -8.49
N VAL A 645 -1.42 5.86 -9.38
CA VAL A 645 -1.72 6.19 -10.78
C VAL A 645 -2.21 4.96 -11.56
N GLY A 646 -1.59 3.79 -11.35
CA GLY A 646 -1.99 2.53 -12.00
C GLY A 646 -3.40 2.07 -11.61
N ARG A 647 -3.80 2.25 -10.35
CA ARG A 647 -5.19 2.00 -9.92
C ARG A 647 -6.16 2.92 -10.65
N ARG A 648 -5.81 4.21 -10.76
CA ARG A 648 -6.64 5.15 -11.51
C ARG A 648 -6.75 4.78 -13.00
N ALA A 649 -5.68 4.26 -13.61
CA ALA A 649 -5.72 3.75 -14.97
C ALA A 649 -6.74 2.61 -15.14
N VAL A 650 -6.79 1.68 -14.18
CA VAL A 650 -7.75 0.56 -14.14
C VAL A 650 -9.17 1.04 -13.87
N GLU A 651 -9.39 2.01 -12.99
CA GLU A 651 -10.72 2.59 -12.75
C GLU A 651 -11.30 3.25 -14.01
N LEU A 652 -10.47 3.99 -14.75
CA LEU A 652 -10.88 4.64 -16.00
C LEU A 652 -11.02 3.64 -17.15
N GLY A 653 -10.19 2.59 -17.18
CA GLY A 653 -10.17 1.56 -18.21
C GLY A 653 -10.25 0.14 -17.61
N PRO A 654 -11.39 -0.28 -17.02
CA PRO A 654 -11.48 -1.56 -16.31
C PRO A 654 -11.29 -2.77 -17.22
N ARG A 655 -11.57 -2.61 -18.52
CA ARG A 655 -11.34 -3.61 -19.58
C ARG A 655 -10.08 -3.35 -20.42
N ASN A 656 -9.21 -2.43 -20.00
CA ASN A 656 -7.94 -2.18 -20.65
C ASN A 656 -6.87 -3.12 -20.07
N ALA A 657 -6.43 -4.10 -20.87
CA ALA A 657 -5.41 -5.06 -20.46
C ALA A 657 -4.06 -4.40 -20.09
N GLU A 658 -3.71 -3.28 -20.75
CA GLU A 658 -2.48 -2.54 -20.45
C GLU A 658 -2.54 -1.82 -19.09
N ALA A 659 -3.70 -1.27 -18.72
CA ALA A 659 -3.91 -0.67 -17.40
C ALA A 659 -3.68 -1.67 -16.25
N HIS A 660 -4.19 -2.89 -16.41
CA HIS A 660 -3.93 -3.97 -15.45
C HIS A 660 -2.45 -4.40 -15.48
N ALA A 661 -1.84 -4.54 -16.66
CA ALA A 661 -0.44 -4.93 -16.77
C ALA A 661 0.52 -3.91 -16.11
N ILE A 662 0.23 -2.61 -16.21
CA ILE A 662 1.07 -1.58 -15.60
C ILE A 662 0.87 -1.47 -14.09
N LEU A 663 -0.37 -1.63 -13.60
CA LEU A 663 -0.63 -1.74 -12.17
C LEU A 663 0.08 -2.95 -11.57
N ALA A 664 0.05 -4.10 -12.25
CA ALA A 664 0.76 -5.30 -11.82
C ALA A 664 2.28 -5.10 -11.74
N ASP A 665 2.86 -4.35 -12.68
CA ASP A 665 4.28 -4.00 -12.69
C ASP A 665 4.66 -3.15 -11.47
N ALA A 666 3.86 -2.12 -11.16
CA ALA A 666 4.06 -1.27 -9.99
C ALA A 666 3.87 -2.03 -8.66
N LEU A 667 2.88 -2.92 -8.58
CA LEU A 667 2.64 -3.78 -7.43
C LEU A 667 3.81 -4.77 -7.20
N ALA A 668 4.35 -5.34 -8.28
CA ALA A 668 5.49 -6.26 -8.22
C ALA A 668 6.76 -5.56 -7.73
N ALA A 669 6.98 -4.30 -8.11
CA ALA A 669 8.12 -3.51 -7.64
C ALA A 669 8.09 -3.28 -6.11
N GLU A 670 6.89 -3.21 -5.51
CA GLU A 670 6.65 -3.14 -4.05
C GLU A 670 6.46 -4.53 -3.43
N ARG A 671 6.78 -5.61 -4.16
CA ARG A 671 6.68 -7.01 -3.69
C ARG A 671 5.29 -7.44 -3.26
N ARG A 672 4.24 -6.75 -3.72
CA ARG A 672 2.84 -7.14 -3.50
C ARG A 672 2.43 -8.23 -4.49
N HIS A 673 3.08 -9.38 -4.41
CA HIS A 673 3.09 -10.40 -5.45
C HIS A 673 1.69 -10.96 -5.76
N LYS A 674 0.86 -11.22 -4.74
CA LYS A 674 -0.50 -11.73 -4.94
C LYS A 674 -1.42 -10.72 -5.64
N GLU A 675 -1.34 -9.43 -5.29
CA GLU A 675 -2.08 -8.38 -6.01
C GLU A 675 -1.57 -8.22 -7.45
N ALA A 676 -0.26 -8.29 -7.67
CA ALA A 676 0.33 -8.26 -9.01
C ALA A 676 -0.11 -9.45 -9.87
N GLN A 677 -0.18 -10.66 -9.29
CA GLN A 677 -0.70 -11.86 -9.96
C GLN A 677 -2.16 -11.68 -10.39
N ALA A 678 -3.03 -11.23 -9.47
CA ALA A 678 -4.45 -10.99 -9.77
C ALA A 678 -4.64 -9.96 -10.90
N SER A 679 -3.86 -8.88 -10.91
CA SER A 679 -3.94 -7.87 -11.96
C SER A 679 -3.39 -8.38 -13.30
N ASN A 680 -2.27 -9.13 -13.31
CA ASN A 680 -1.75 -9.77 -14.53
C ASN A 680 -2.73 -10.81 -15.12
N LEU A 681 -3.35 -11.64 -14.28
CA LEU A 681 -4.37 -12.60 -14.71
C LEU A 681 -5.57 -11.90 -15.34
N THR A 682 -6.01 -10.78 -14.75
CA THR A 682 -7.06 -9.94 -15.33
C THR A 682 -6.65 -9.37 -16.69
N ALA A 683 -5.42 -8.86 -16.81
CA ALA A 683 -4.89 -8.37 -18.09
C ALA A 683 -4.88 -9.46 -19.18
N ILE A 684 -4.46 -10.68 -18.84
CA ILE A 684 -4.42 -11.83 -19.76
C ILE A 684 -5.83 -12.30 -20.13
N ALA A 685 -6.79 -12.25 -19.21
CA ALA A 685 -8.19 -12.57 -19.50
C ALA A 685 -8.82 -11.57 -20.48
N LEU A 686 -8.44 -10.28 -20.38
CA LEU A 686 -8.91 -9.22 -21.27
C LEU A 686 -8.25 -9.27 -22.65
N ASP A 687 -6.94 -9.49 -22.70
CA ASP A 687 -6.17 -9.73 -23.93
C ASP A 687 -5.21 -10.91 -23.73
N PRO A 688 -5.55 -12.11 -24.26
CA PRO A 688 -4.70 -13.29 -24.16
C PRO A 688 -3.30 -13.13 -24.79
N LYS A 689 -3.11 -12.14 -25.67
CA LYS A 689 -1.83 -11.80 -26.30
C LYS A 689 -1.14 -10.61 -25.62
N GLN A 690 -1.57 -10.21 -24.43
CA GLN A 690 -0.91 -9.13 -23.70
C GLN A 690 0.47 -9.57 -23.20
N ARG A 691 1.51 -9.22 -23.96
CA ARG A 691 2.89 -9.70 -23.77
C ARG A 691 3.45 -9.34 -22.39
N LYS A 692 3.27 -8.09 -21.95
CA LYS A 692 3.82 -7.60 -20.68
C LYS A 692 3.23 -8.34 -19.48
N ALA A 693 1.92 -8.55 -19.47
CA ALA A 693 1.23 -9.26 -18.40
C ALA A 693 1.70 -10.72 -18.26
N ARG A 694 1.96 -11.42 -19.38
CA ARG A 694 2.48 -12.79 -19.36
C ARG A 694 3.89 -12.89 -18.81
N ILE A 695 4.77 -11.98 -19.22
CA ILE A 695 6.14 -11.89 -18.68
C ILE A 695 6.10 -11.60 -17.18
N ASN A 696 5.28 -10.61 -16.78
CA ASN A 696 5.16 -10.18 -15.39
C ASN A 696 4.49 -11.25 -14.52
N LEU A 697 3.53 -12.03 -15.03
CA LEU A 697 2.89 -13.13 -14.31
C LEU A 697 3.90 -14.23 -13.98
N CYS A 698 4.67 -14.67 -14.97
CA CYS A 698 5.72 -15.67 -14.75
C CYS A 698 6.75 -15.18 -13.73
N LYS A 699 7.21 -13.92 -13.87
CA LYS A 699 8.11 -13.31 -12.89
C LYS A 699 7.49 -13.24 -11.48
N ALA A 700 6.22 -12.87 -11.37
CA ALA A 700 5.54 -12.80 -10.08
C ALA A 700 5.39 -14.19 -9.42
N TYR A 701 5.23 -15.26 -10.20
CA TYR A 701 5.30 -16.63 -9.67
C TYR A 701 6.73 -17.03 -9.27
N ILE A 702 7.74 -16.62 -10.06
CA ILE A 702 9.14 -16.82 -9.71
C ILE A 702 9.46 -16.14 -8.36
N ASP A 703 9.13 -14.86 -8.21
CA ASP A 703 9.43 -14.10 -7.01
C ASP A 703 8.66 -14.64 -5.79
N ALA A 704 7.43 -15.14 -6.01
CA ALA A 704 6.60 -15.78 -4.99
C ALA A 704 7.04 -17.22 -4.62
N GLY A 705 7.96 -17.83 -5.37
CA GLY A 705 8.40 -19.21 -5.16
C GLY A 705 7.46 -20.29 -5.72
N GLU A 706 6.46 -19.91 -6.51
CA GLU A 706 5.44 -20.79 -7.09
C GLU A 706 5.97 -21.45 -8.38
N VAL A 707 6.98 -22.32 -8.26
CA VAL A 707 7.77 -22.81 -9.41
C VAL A 707 6.90 -23.48 -10.49
N SER A 708 5.98 -24.36 -10.11
CA SER A 708 5.15 -25.10 -11.08
C SER A 708 4.21 -24.16 -11.85
N LEU A 709 3.67 -23.13 -11.18
CA LEU A 709 2.88 -22.07 -11.83
C LEU A 709 3.75 -21.17 -12.72
N ALA A 710 4.97 -20.85 -12.29
CA ALA A 710 5.92 -20.11 -13.11
C ALA A 710 6.28 -20.85 -14.41
N GLU A 711 6.55 -22.16 -14.31
CA GLU A 711 6.83 -23.02 -15.47
C GLU A 711 5.64 -23.05 -16.42
N GLN A 712 4.43 -23.29 -15.91
CA GLN A 712 3.21 -23.31 -16.72
C GLN A 712 3.01 -21.97 -17.44
N ALA A 713 3.05 -20.85 -16.72
CA ALA A 713 2.87 -19.51 -17.28
C ALA A 713 3.93 -19.20 -18.34
N ALA A 714 5.19 -19.61 -18.12
CA ALA A 714 6.27 -19.44 -19.08
C ALA A 714 6.04 -20.27 -20.36
N ARG A 715 5.62 -21.54 -20.24
CA ARG A 715 5.32 -22.40 -21.40
C ARG A 715 4.18 -21.84 -22.24
N GLU A 716 3.10 -21.37 -21.61
CA GLU A 716 1.99 -20.69 -22.29
C GLU A 716 2.47 -19.44 -23.04
N ALA A 717 3.33 -18.64 -22.40
CA ALA A 717 3.88 -17.46 -23.03
C ALA A 717 4.80 -17.82 -24.21
N VAL A 718 5.65 -18.85 -24.11
CA VAL A 718 6.49 -19.34 -25.22
C VAL A 718 5.64 -19.83 -26.39
N ALA A 719 4.51 -20.50 -26.13
CA ALA A 719 3.60 -20.96 -27.18
C ALA A 719 3.03 -19.80 -28.02
N ILE A 720 2.83 -18.63 -27.41
CA ILE A 720 2.32 -17.43 -28.08
C ILE A 720 3.45 -16.61 -28.71
N PHE A 721 4.59 -16.53 -28.04
CA PHE A 721 5.76 -15.73 -28.43
C PHE A 721 7.01 -16.60 -28.58
N PRO A 722 7.05 -17.52 -29.57
CA PRO A 722 8.10 -18.54 -29.67
C PRO A 722 9.49 -17.97 -29.94
N THR A 723 9.58 -16.77 -30.53
CA THR A 723 10.84 -16.10 -30.86
C THR A 723 11.26 -15.04 -29.84
N ASP A 724 10.52 -14.90 -28.73
CA ASP A 724 10.79 -13.87 -27.73
C ASP A 724 11.80 -14.36 -26.68
N ALA A 725 12.98 -13.73 -26.67
CA ALA A 725 14.07 -14.11 -25.79
C ALA A 725 13.73 -13.95 -24.29
N ILE A 726 12.97 -12.91 -23.90
CA ILE A 726 12.64 -12.68 -22.48
C ILE A 726 11.72 -13.79 -21.98
N VAL A 727 10.72 -14.15 -22.78
CA VAL A 727 9.77 -15.21 -22.44
C VAL A 727 10.47 -16.56 -22.30
N ARG A 728 11.44 -16.86 -23.17
CA ARG A 728 12.26 -18.08 -23.06
C ARG A 728 13.20 -18.09 -21.86
N ASN A 729 13.84 -16.96 -21.57
CA ASN A 729 14.71 -16.85 -20.40
C ASN A 729 13.93 -17.11 -19.11
N ASN A 730 12.69 -16.61 -19.02
CA ASN A 730 11.81 -16.91 -17.89
C ASN A 730 11.48 -18.41 -17.76
N LEU A 731 11.25 -19.11 -18.89
CA LEU A 731 11.03 -20.56 -18.89
C LEU A 731 12.27 -21.30 -18.39
N LEU A 732 13.44 -21.00 -18.95
CA LEU A 732 14.72 -21.64 -18.56
C LEU A 732 15.02 -21.37 -17.09
N PHE A 733 14.77 -20.14 -16.62
CA PHE A 733 14.89 -19.81 -15.22
C PHE A 733 13.98 -20.69 -14.36
N ALA A 734 12.66 -20.73 -14.63
CA ALA A 734 11.73 -21.56 -13.85
C ALA A 734 12.11 -23.05 -13.83
N LEU A 735 12.55 -23.60 -14.96
CA LEU A 735 12.96 -25.00 -15.08
C LEU A 735 14.17 -25.36 -14.19
N ASN A 736 15.16 -24.47 -14.06
CA ASN A 736 16.31 -24.71 -13.19
C ASN A 736 15.93 -24.88 -11.71
N TYR A 737 14.83 -24.25 -11.27
CA TYR A 737 14.33 -24.36 -9.89
C TYR A 737 13.26 -25.45 -9.72
N SER A 738 12.72 -26.00 -10.81
CA SER A 738 11.67 -27.01 -10.77
C SER A 738 12.20 -28.31 -10.20
N HIS A 739 11.62 -28.76 -9.09
CA HIS A 739 11.95 -30.03 -8.46
C HIS A 739 11.31 -31.24 -9.15
N GLU A 740 10.41 -31.00 -10.10
CA GLU A 740 9.69 -32.02 -10.86
C GLU A 740 10.43 -32.45 -12.15
N ARG A 741 11.43 -31.67 -12.58
CA ARG A 741 12.16 -31.90 -13.84
C ARG A 741 13.47 -32.66 -13.64
N THR A 742 13.92 -33.42 -14.63
CA THR A 742 15.29 -33.98 -14.60
C THR A 742 16.31 -33.00 -15.18
N ALA A 743 17.61 -33.24 -14.97
CA ALA A 743 18.65 -32.41 -15.57
C ALA A 743 18.61 -32.47 -17.12
N GLU A 744 18.25 -33.63 -17.68
CA GLU A 744 18.11 -33.85 -19.12
C GLU A 744 16.92 -33.06 -19.69
N GLU A 745 15.77 -33.06 -19.02
CA GLU A 745 14.60 -32.27 -19.45
C GLU A 745 14.88 -30.77 -19.43
N VAL A 746 15.60 -30.30 -18.40
CA VAL A 746 16.06 -28.91 -18.32
C VAL A 746 17.00 -28.60 -19.48
N PHE A 747 18.00 -29.45 -19.74
CA PHE A 747 18.94 -29.27 -20.85
C PHE A 747 18.26 -29.29 -22.23
N GLN A 748 17.26 -30.15 -22.44
CA GLN A 748 16.48 -30.17 -23.68
C GLN A 748 15.80 -28.81 -23.96
N ALA A 749 15.35 -28.10 -22.93
CA ALA A 749 14.78 -26.76 -23.10
C ALA A 749 15.83 -25.73 -23.55
N TYR A 750 17.08 -25.84 -23.07
CA TYR A 750 18.19 -25.02 -23.55
C TYR A 750 18.54 -25.31 -25.01
N GLN A 751 18.62 -26.59 -25.40
CA GLN A 751 18.85 -26.99 -26.78
C GLN A 751 17.76 -26.45 -27.71
N GLU A 752 16.52 -26.48 -27.26
CA GLU A 752 15.39 -25.94 -28.00
C GLU A 752 15.45 -24.41 -28.13
N CYS A 753 15.91 -23.71 -27.09
CA CYS A 753 16.17 -22.28 -27.14
C CYS A 753 17.25 -21.93 -28.18
N ASP A 754 18.37 -22.64 -28.16
CA ASP A 754 19.46 -22.48 -29.14
C ASP A 754 18.96 -22.72 -30.56
N ARG A 755 18.28 -23.84 -30.80
CA ARG A 755 17.74 -24.22 -32.11
C ARG A 755 16.82 -23.16 -32.70
N GLN A 756 15.95 -22.56 -31.88
CA GLN A 756 14.97 -21.59 -32.36
C GLN A 756 15.52 -20.16 -32.47
N LEU A 757 16.33 -19.71 -31.51
CA LEU A 757 16.74 -18.30 -31.44
C LEU A 757 18.15 -18.04 -31.99
N PHE A 758 19.11 -18.91 -31.67
CA PHE A 758 20.53 -18.58 -31.77
C PHE A 758 21.22 -19.30 -32.94
N GLN A 759 20.90 -20.56 -33.21
CA GLN A 759 21.44 -21.31 -34.36
C GLN A 759 21.19 -20.63 -35.72
N PRO A 760 20.02 -19.99 -35.99
CA PRO A 760 19.83 -19.24 -37.23
C PRO A 760 20.85 -18.12 -37.45
N LEU A 761 21.47 -17.60 -36.38
CA LEU A 761 22.48 -16.54 -36.46
C LEU A 761 23.86 -17.04 -36.90
N ARG A 762 24.07 -18.36 -36.96
CA ARG A 762 25.31 -18.98 -37.46
C ARG A 762 25.61 -18.65 -38.90
N ASN A 763 24.58 -18.37 -39.71
CA ASN A 763 24.75 -17.89 -41.08
C ASN A 763 25.44 -16.51 -41.17
N LYS A 764 25.65 -15.83 -40.04
CA LYS A 764 26.38 -14.55 -39.94
C LYS A 764 27.83 -14.72 -39.44
N TRP A 765 28.28 -15.94 -39.20
CA TRP A 765 29.66 -16.18 -38.78
C TRP A 765 30.63 -15.78 -39.90
N ARG A 766 31.79 -15.28 -39.50
CA ARG A 766 32.88 -14.89 -40.38
C ARG A 766 34.16 -15.55 -39.89
N PRO A 767 35.12 -15.85 -40.78
CA PRO A 767 36.44 -16.31 -40.35
C PRO A 767 37.07 -15.28 -39.40
N HIS A 768 37.66 -15.78 -38.31
CA HIS A 768 38.40 -14.93 -37.37
C HIS A 768 39.76 -14.58 -37.95
N THR A 769 40.11 -13.30 -37.94
CA THR A 769 41.40 -12.77 -38.42
C THR A 769 42.41 -12.56 -37.31
N ASN A 770 42.08 -12.99 -36.07
CA ASN A 770 42.95 -12.86 -34.90
C ASN A 770 44.29 -13.62 -35.11
N PRO A 771 45.43 -13.08 -34.62
CA PRO A 771 46.74 -13.74 -34.73
C PRO A 771 46.82 -15.07 -33.96
N ARG A 772 47.24 -16.15 -34.63
CA ARG A 772 47.23 -17.54 -34.14
C ARG A 772 48.45 -17.95 -33.30
N HIS A 773 48.90 -17.09 -32.38
CA HIS A 773 49.98 -17.40 -31.44
C HIS A 773 49.58 -16.97 -30.04
N ALA A 774 49.68 -17.89 -29.08
CA ALA A 774 49.24 -17.69 -27.69
C ALA A 774 50.28 -16.98 -26.79
N ASP A 775 51.52 -16.82 -27.25
CA ASP A 775 52.63 -16.21 -26.49
C ASP A 775 52.60 -14.67 -26.46
N ARG A 776 51.58 -14.06 -27.07
CA ARG A 776 51.40 -12.60 -27.08
C ARG A 776 50.45 -12.14 -25.97
N LYS A 777 50.35 -10.82 -25.81
CA LYS A 777 49.29 -10.21 -25.02
C LYS A 777 47.92 -10.51 -25.63
N LEU A 778 47.03 -11.19 -24.89
CA LEU A 778 45.70 -11.58 -25.35
C LEU A 778 44.65 -10.52 -24.97
N LYS A 779 43.73 -10.23 -25.89
CA LYS A 779 42.62 -9.29 -25.67
C LYS A 779 41.40 -10.02 -25.13
N ILE A 780 40.98 -9.67 -23.92
CA ILE A 780 39.85 -10.27 -23.22
C ILE A 780 38.69 -9.28 -23.16
N GLY A 781 37.52 -9.70 -23.64
CA GLY A 781 36.28 -8.93 -23.56
C GLY A 781 35.35 -9.51 -22.52
N TYR A 782 34.98 -8.74 -21.49
CA TYR A 782 33.96 -9.14 -20.51
C TYR A 782 32.63 -8.48 -20.82
N VAL A 783 31.55 -9.25 -20.91
CA VAL A 783 30.21 -8.76 -21.22
C VAL A 783 29.30 -8.97 -20.03
N SER A 784 28.75 -7.89 -19.47
CA SER A 784 27.88 -7.98 -18.29
C SER A 784 26.91 -6.81 -18.16
N PRO A 785 25.64 -7.06 -17.75
CA PRO A 785 24.73 -6.03 -17.26
C PRO A 785 24.93 -5.69 -15.77
N ASP A 786 25.85 -6.37 -15.09
CA ASP A 786 26.03 -6.30 -13.64
C ASP A 786 27.32 -5.59 -13.22
N PHE A 787 27.90 -4.77 -14.10
CA PHE A 787 29.00 -3.85 -13.76
C PHE A 787 28.52 -2.63 -12.95
N ARG A 788 27.80 -2.91 -11.89
CA ARG A 788 27.12 -2.01 -10.95
C ARG A 788 27.03 -2.73 -9.61
N LYS A 789 26.43 -2.14 -8.58
CA LYS A 789 26.17 -2.81 -7.30
C LYS A 789 25.34 -4.09 -7.50
N HIS A 790 26.01 -5.23 -7.39
CA HIS A 790 25.45 -6.55 -7.62
C HIS A 790 26.20 -7.61 -6.78
N SER A 791 25.53 -8.70 -6.41
CA SER A 791 26.12 -9.74 -5.54
C SER A 791 27.25 -10.52 -6.21
N GLY A 792 27.27 -10.58 -7.55
CA GLY A 792 28.33 -11.23 -8.32
C GLY A 792 29.71 -10.56 -8.19
N ASN A 793 29.75 -9.30 -7.74
CA ASN A 793 30.99 -8.51 -7.66
C ASN A 793 32.01 -9.10 -6.70
N ASN A 794 31.54 -9.77 -5.64
CA ASN A 794 32.39 -10.44 -4.66
C ASN A 794 33.22 -11.59 -5.28
N PHE A 795 32.90 -12.00 -6.51
CA PHE A 795 33.58 -13.07 -7.23
C PHE A 795 34.35 -12.58 -8.47
N VAL A 796 33.78 -11.62 -9.21
CA VAL A 796 34.39 -11.18 -10.49
C VAL A 796 35.40 -10.05 -10.28
N GLU A 797 35.18 -9.17 -9.30
CA GLU A 797 36.05 -8.00 -9.09
C GLU A 797 37.48 -8.43 -8.70
N LEU A 798 37.62 -9.53 -7.96
CA LEU A 798 38.92 -10.06 -7.57
C LEU A 798 39.77 -10.48 -8.78
N VAL A 799 39.13 -10.99 -9.83
CA VAL A 799 39.83 -11.41 -11.07
C VAL A 799 40.32 -10.18 -11.82
N PHE A 800 39.48 -9.15 -11.93
CA PHE A 800 39.87 -7.89 -12.57
C PHE A 800 41.04 -7.21 -11.84
N ALA A 801 41.04 -7.26 -10.51
CA ALA A 801 42.09 -6.70 -9.68
C ALA A 801 43.43 -7.44 -9.77
N HIS A 802 43.42 -8.76 -10.05
CA HIS A 802 44.62 -9.61 -10.04
C HIS A 802 45.12 -10.03 -11.43
N HIS A 803 44.43 -9.64 -12.50
CA HIS A 803 44.85 -9.96 -13.85
C HIS A 803 46.28 -9.47 -14.17
N ASP A 804 47.08 -10.32 -14.80
CA ASP A 804 48.39 -9.95 -15.33
C ASP A 804 48.22 -9.03 -16.55
N ARG A 805 48.35 -7.74 -16.30
CA ARG A 805 48.24 -6.66 -17.31
C ARG A 805 49.34 -6.70 -18.37
N GLN A 806 50.40 -7.48 -18.18
CA GLN A 806 51.43 -7.70 -19.21
C GLN A 806 51.00 -8.79 -20.19
N ALA A 807 50.28 -9.81 -19.72
CA ALA A 807 49.78 -10.91 -20.53
C ALA A 807 48.37 -10.67 -21.12
N PHE A 808 47.56 -9.80 -20.50
CA PHE A 808 46.17 -9.58 -20.90
C PHE A 808 45.81 -8.09 -21.04
N GLU A 809 45.02 -7.76 -22.06
CA GLU A 809 44.38 -6.46 -22.27
C GLU A 809 42.87 -6.62 -22.07
N LEU A 810 42.25 -5.82 -21.20
CA LEU A 810 40.86 -6.02 -20.77
C LEU A 810 39.92 -4.95 -21.33
N THR A 811 38.83 -5.40 -21.94
CA THR A 811 37.72 -4.54 -22.41
C THR A 811 36.41 -4.92 -21.70
N ALA A 812 35.72 -3.95 -21.13
CA ALA A 812 34.37 -4.13 -20.60
C ALA A 812 33.32 -3.74 -21.65
N TYR A 813 32.34 -4.61 -21.86
CA TYR A 813 31.11 -4.35 -22.61
C TYR A 813 29.95 -4.30 -21.62
N ALA A 814 29.62 -3.08 -21.19
CA ALA A 814 28.74 -2.79 -20.06
C ALA A 814 27.30 -2.49 -20.51
N GLU A 815 26.37 -3.39 -20.20
CA GLU A 815 24.93 -3.19 -20.43
C GLU A 815 24.28 -2.51 -19.22
N LEU A 816 24.60 -1.23 -19.03
CA LEU A 816 24.12 -0.45 -17.88
C LEU A 816 23.14 0.62 -18.32
N LEU A 817 22.01 0.70 -17.61
CA LEU A 817 21.03 1.78 -17.75
C LEU A 817 21.37 2.97 -16.85
N VAL A 818 21.95 2.69 -15.69
CA VAL A 818 22.40 3.67 -14.69
C VAL A 818 23.72 3.16 -14.14
N GLU A 819 24.71 4.06 -14.07
CA GLU A 819 26.01 3.79 -13.46
C GLU A 819 25.97 4.18 -11.97
N ASP A 820 26.67 3.43 -11.12
CA ASP A 820 26.76 3.69 -9.68
C ASP A 820 28.21 3.73 -9.17
N GLU A 821 28.40 3.82 -7.86
CA GLU A 821 29.74 3.90 -7.26
C GLU A 821 30.63 2.69 -7.57
N VAL A 822 30.02 1.52 -7.82
CA VAL A 822 30.75 0.31 -8.19
C VAL A 822 31.17 0.36 -9.65
N THR A 823 30.30 0.89 -10.52
CA THR A 823 30.65 1.09 -11.94
C THR A 823 31.91 1.94 -12.09
N GLU A 824 32.00 3.06 -11.38
CA GLU A 824 33.19 3.92 -11.40
C GLU A 824 34.45 3.19 -10.91
N ARG A 825 34.31 2.37 -9.86
CA ARG A 825 35.41 1.51 -9.39
C ARG A 825 35.82 0.49 -10.44
N PHE A 826 34.86 -0.12 -11.13
CA PHE A 826 35.14 -1.14 -12.15
C PHE A 826 35.89 -0.58 -13.35
N LYS A 827 35.55 0.63 -13.81
CA LYS A 827 36.25 1.31 -14.91
C LYS A 827 37.77 1.34 -14.72
N ALA A 828 38.24 1.48 -13.48
CA ALA A 828 39.67 1.50 -13.16
C ALA A 828 40.41 0.18 -13.45
N TYR A 829 39.71 -0.95 -13.54
CA TYR A 829 40.32 -2.24 -13.86
C TYR A 829 40.35 -2.56 -15.35
N PHE A 830 39.75 -1.76 -16.23
CA PHE A 830 39.70 -2.06 -17.67
C PHE A 830 40.58 -1.12 -18.47
N ASP A 831 41.25 -1.65 -19.51
CA ASP A 831 41.97 -0.80 -20.47
C ASP A 831 40.96 -0.01 -21.33
N HIS A 832 39.82 -0.64 -21.65
CA HIS A 832 38.75 -0.03 -22.44
C HIS A 832 37.37 -0.27 -21.79
N TRP A 833 36.54 0.76 -21.76
CA TRP A 833 35.16 0.68 -21.28
C TRP A 833 34.18 1.04 -22.39
N THR A 834 33.37 0.08 -22.80
CA THR A 834 32.35 0.25 -23.84
C THR A 834 30.96 0.13 -23.24
N SER A 835 30.18 1.21 -23.29
CA SER A 835 28.74 1.13 -23.05
C SER A 835 28.06 0.41 -24.21
N THR A 836 27.20 -0.58 -23.89
CA THR A 836 26.39 -1.29 -24.89
C THR A 836 24.93 -0.86 -24.89
N ALA A 837 24.57 0.12 -24.05
CA ALA A 837 23.23 0.67 -23.99
C ALA A 837 22.79 1.23 -25.35
N GLY A 838 21.63 0.79 -25.83
CA GLY A 838 21.09 1.18 -27.15
C GLY A 838 21.72 0.48 -28.35
N LEU A 839 22.74 -0.38 -28.17
CA LEU A 839 23.25 -1.23 -29.24
C LEU A 839 22.38 -2.47 -29.43
N THR A 840 22.18 -2.86 -30.69
CA THR A 840 21.64 -4.19 -31.00
C THR A 840 22.75 -5.22 -30.87
N ASP A 841 22.41 -6.48 -30.60
CA ASP A 841 23.39 -7.56 -30.52
C ASP A 841 24.21 -7.74 -31.81
N ALA A 842 23.63 -7.39 -32.96
CA ALA A 842 24.36 -7.36 -34.23
C ALA A 842 25.44 -6.28 -34.25
N LYS A 843 25.11 -5.05 -33.81
CA LYS A 843 26.09 -3.94 -33.74
C LYS A 843 27.17 -4.22 -32.69
N LEU A 844 26.79 -4.80 -31.56
CA LEU A 844 27.75 -5.22 -30.53
C LEU A 844 28.71 -6.29 -31.08
N ALA A 845 28.21 -7.28 -31.82
CA ALA A 845 29.06 -8.31 -32.43
C ALA A 845 30.05 -7.73 -33.47
N GLU A 846 29.66 -6.72 -34.26
CA GLU A 846 30.61 -6.03 -35.14
C GLU A 846 31.66 -5.26 -34.33
N LYS A 847 31.24 -4.51 -33.31
CA LYS A 847 32.17 -3.78 -32.44
C LYS A 847 33.21 -4.71 -31.79
N ILE A 848 32.79 -5.86 -31.28
CA ILE A 848 33.70 -6.85 -30.68
C ILE A 848 34.75 -7.36 -31.69
N ARG A 849 34.35 -7.53 -32.96
CA ARG A 849 35.28 -7.91 -34.04
C ARG A 849 36.26 -6.79 -34.36
N ASP A 850 35.77 -5.55 -34.45
CA ASP A 850 36.59 -4.37 -34.73
C ASP A 850 37.62 -4.12 -33.61
N ASP A 851 37.24 -4.36 -32.36
CA ASP A 851 38.12 -4.28 -31.19
C ASP A 851 39.19 -5.41 -31.18
N GLY A 852 38.98 -6.47 -31.97
CA GLY A 852 39.89 -7.59 -32.14
C GLY A 852 40.00 -8.49 -30.92
N ILE A 853 38.88 -8.69 -30.21
CA ILE A 853 38.84 -9.52 -29.00
C ILE A 853 39.20 -10.97 -29.32
N ASP A 854 40.12 -11.53 -28.53
CA ASP A 854 40.60 -12.92 -28.66
C ASP A 854 39.73 -13.89 -27.88
N ILE A 855 39.37 -13.50 -26.66
CA ILE A 855 38.52 -14.31 -25.78
C ILE A 855 37.38 -13.44 -25.26
N LEU A 856 36.15 -13.85 -25.54
CA LEU A 856 34.95 -13.17 -25.06
C LEU A 856 34.30 -13.95 -23.92
N ILE A 857 34.07 -13.28 -22.79
CA ILE A 857 33.58 -13.89 -21.56
C ILE A 857 32.20 -13.33 -21.24
N ASP A 858 31.21 -14.22 -21.23
CA ASP A 858 29.86 -13.95 -20.74
C ASP A 858 29.83 -14.07 -19.21
N LEU A 859 29.38 -13.00 -18.55
CA LEU A 859 29.16 -12.96 -17.09
C LEU A 859 27.67 -12.87 -16.74
N ALA A 860 26.76 -13.12 -17.68
CA ALA A 860 25.33 -12.93 -17.49
C ALA A 860 24.51 -14.21 -17.70
N GLY A 861 24.86 -15.04 -18.68
CA GLY A 861 24.03 -16.17 -19.13
C GLY A 861 22.60 -15.72 -19.45
N HIS A 862 21.57 -16.45 -19.01
CA HIS A 862 20.17 -16.08 -19.29
C HIS A 862 19.56 -15.06 -18.32
N THR A 863 20.37 -14.36 -17.51
CA THR A 863 19.86 -13.30 -16.63
C THR A 863 19.37 -12.08 -17.43
N GLN A 864 18.66 -11.17 -16.76
CA GLN A 864 18.11 -9.97 -17.39
C GLN A 864 19.23 -9.06 -17.94
N GLY A 865 19.08 -8.57 -19.18
CA GLY A 865 20.06 -7.69 -19.82
C GLY A 865 21.25 -8.42 -20.45
N ASN A 866 21.20 -9.75 -20.55
CA ASN A 866 22.25 -10.50 -21.23
C ASN A 866 22.39 -10.15 -22.72
N ARG A 867 23.54 -10.52 -23.28
CA ARG A 867 23.91 -10.28 -24.68
C ARG A 867 24.23 -11.58 -25.43
N LEU A 868 23.58 -12.69 -25.08
CA LEU A 868 23.79 -14.00 -25.71
C LEU A 868 23.57 -13.98 -27.23
N GLY A 869 22.69 -13.10 -27.73
CA GLY A 869 22.51 -12.90 -29.18
C GLY A 869 23.77 -12.36 -29.89
N ALA A 870 24.67 -11.68 -29.19
CA ALA A 870 25.97 -11.27 -29.72
C ALA A 870 26.94 -12.47 -29.76
N PHE A 871 26.99 -13.29 -28.69
CA PHE A 871 27.79 -14.52 -28.63
C PHE A 871 27.39 -15.52 -29.71
N ALA A 872 26.08 -15.69 -29.96
CA ALA A 872 25.54 -16.55 -31.02
C ALA A 872 26.07 -16.19 -32.43
N ARG A 873 26.56 -14.96 -32.64
CA ARG A 873 27.16 -14.49 -33.91
C ARG A 873 28.66 -14.75 -34.01
N LYS A 874 29.26 -15.38 -33.00
CA LYS A 874 30.67 -15.73 -32.90
C LYS A 874 31.60 -14.56 -33.27
N PRO A 875 31.63 -13.47 -32.48
CA PRO A 875 32.46 -12.32 -32.79
C PRO A 875 33.92 -12.49 -32.35
N ALA A 876 34.22 -13.36 -31.39
CA ALA A 876 35.57 -13.69 -30.95
C ALA A 876 35.89 -15.18 -31.24
N PRO A 877 37.17 -15.54 -31.49
CA PRO A 877 37.55 -16.90 -31.83
C PRO A 877 37.32 -17.89 -30.69
N VAL A 878 37.56 -17.47 -29.45
CA VAL A 878 37.22 -18.22 -28.24
C VAL A 878 36.18 -17.45 -27.45
N SER A 879 35.18 -18.18 -26.94
CA SER A 879 34.13 -17.64 -26.10
C SER A 879 33.80 -18.59 -24.96
N LEU A 880 33.54 -18.03 -23.78
CA LEU A 880 33.15 -18.82 -22.62
C LEU A 880 32.11 -18.10 -21.76
N THR A 881 31.40 -18.86 -20.93
CA THR A 881 30.52 -18.35 -19.88
C THR A 881 31.08 -18.72 -18.51
N TRP A 882 30.98 -17.81 -17.55
CA TRP A 882 31.45 -18.03 -16.19
C TRP A 882 30.65 -17.21 -15.17
N MET A 883 30.44 -17.80 -13.98
CA MET A 883 29.90 -17.18 -12.77
C MET A 883 28.42 -16.74 -12.81
N GLY A 884 28.04 -15.85 -13.72
CA GLY A 884 26.81 -15.05 -13.59
C GLY A 884 25.50 -15.83 -13.53
N TYR A 885 25.37 -16.89 -14.32
CA TYR A 885 24.16 -17.73 -14.39
C TYR A 885 24.34 -19.11 -13.76
N GLY A 886 25.57 -19.62 -13.76
CA GLY A 886 25.95 -20.90 -13.17
C GLY A 886 25.55 -22.12 -14.01
N TYR A 887 24.45 -22.10 -14.76
CA TYR A 887 24.04 -23.19 -15.67
C TYR A 887 24.60 -23.02 -17.10
N THR A 888 24.44 -24.07 -17.92
CA THR A 888 24.63 -23.99 -19.38
C THR A 888 23.90 -22.79 -19.97
N THR A 889 24.50 -22.12 -20.95
CA THR A 889 23.78 -21.16 -21.80
C THR A 889 22.95 -21.87 -22.85
N GLY A 890 23.18 -23.17 -23.08
CA GLY A 890 22.55 -23.90 -24.17
C GLY A 890 23.10 -23.56 -25.55
N LEU A 891 23.84 -22.46 -25.69
CA LEU A 891 24.34 -21.98 -26.96
C LEU A 891 25.52 -22.84 -27.41
N SER A 892 25.29 -23.59 -28.47
CA SER A 892 26.33 -24.31 -29.20
C SER A 892 27.36 -23.39 -29.89
N ALA A 893 27.22 -22.06 -29.76
CA ALA A 893 28.16 -21.06 -30.24
C ALA A 893 29.21 -20.66 -29.19
N ILE A 894 28.94 -20.89 -27.89
CA ILE A 894 29.86 -20.63 -26.78
C ILE A 894 30.71 -21.88 -26.59
N ASP A 895 32.03 -21.73 -26.50
CA ASP A 895 32.95 -22.87 -26.55
C ASP A 895 33.11 -23.55 -25.20
N TYR A 896 33.22 -22.76 -24.13
CA TYR A 896 33.55 -23.27 -22.79
C TYR A 896 32.61 -22.75 -21.71
N ILE A 897 32.38 -23.58 -20.70
CA ILE A 897 31.80 -23.19 -19.41
C ILE A 897 32.79 -23.50 -18.30
N VAL A 898 33.09 -22.51 -17.46
CA VAL A 898 34.07 -22.67 -16.38
C VAL A 898 33.39 -23.11 -15.09
N MET A 899 33.82 -24.26 -14.55
CA MET A 899 33.27 -24.91 -13.35
C MET A 899 34.37 -25.65 -12.57
N ASP A 900 34.00 -26.32 -11.47
CA ASP A 900 34.84 -27.33 -10.82
C ASP A 900 34.26 -28.75 -10.95
N GLU A 901 35.08 -29.74 -10.59
CA GLU A 901 34.71 -31.17 -10.62
C GLU A 901 33.51 -31.52 -9.72
N THR A 902 33.27 -30.77 -8.65
CA THR A 902 32.13 -31.04 -7.75
C THR A 902 30.82 -30.57 -8.36
N MET A 903 30.84 -29.40 -9.02
CA MET A 903 29.70 -28.85 -9.74
C MET A 903 29.40 -29.63 -11.02
N ALA A 904 30.41 -29.99 -11.80
CA ALA A 904 30.28 -30.75 -13.03
C ALA A 904 31.10 -32.05 -12.97
N PRO A 905 30.63 -33.06 -12.21
CA PRO A 905 31.34 -34.33 -12.04
C PRO A 905 31.51 -35.04 -13.39
N ALA A 906 32.57 -35.84 -13.50
CA ALA A 906 32.81 -36.67 -14.68
C ALA A 906 31.54 -37.43 -15.11
N GLY A 907 31.19 -37.32 -16.40
CA GLY A 907 29.98 -37.92 -16.98
C GLY A 907 28.77 -36.99 -17.06
N SER A 908 28.85 -35.77 -16.49
CA SER A 908 27.80 -34.75 -16.63
C SER A 908 27.96 -33.85 -17.86
N ASP A 909 29.04 -33.99 -18.63
CA ASP A 909 29.37 -33.14 -19.78
C ASP A 909 28.26 -33.12 -20.86
N THR A 910 27.42 -34.16 -20.93
CA THR A 910 26.27 -34.24 -21.85
C THR A 910 25.11 -33.31 -21.50
N LEU A 911 25.16 -32.65 -20.33
CA LEU A 911 24.15 -31.71 -19.85
C LEU A 911 24.54 -30.25 -20.12
N PHE A 912 25.64 -30.03 -20.84
CA PHE A 912 26.16 -28.71 -21.21
C PHE A 912 26.29 -28.62 -22.74
N SER A 913 26.03 -27.44 -23.30
CA SER A 913 26.29 -27.22 -24.73
C SER A 913 27.75 -26.85 -24.96
N GLU A 914 28.36 -26.21 -23.96
CA GLU A 914 29.74 -25.82 -23.89
C GLU A 914 30.63 -26.97 -23.39
N LYS A 915 31.91 -26.95 -23.77
CA LYS A 915 32.91 -27.83 -23.17
C LYS A 915 33.17 -27.39 -21.72
N VAL A 916 33.04 -28.29 -20.76
CA VAL A 916 33.29 -27.97 -19.35
C VAL A 916 34.79 -27.82 -19.09
N TRP A 917 35.22 -26.61 -18.75
CA TRP A 917 36.58 -26.32 -18.29
C TRP A 917 36.64 -26.35 -16.77
N ARG A 918 37.32 -27.36 -16.23
CA ARG A 918 37.35 -27.63 -14.79
C ARG A 918 38.54 -26.97 -14.12
N LEU A 919 38.29 -26.12 -13.15
CA LEU A 919 39.27 -25.50 -12.26
C LEU A 919 39.25 -26.18 -10.88
N SER A 920 40.20 -25.83 -10.02
CA SER A 920 40.28 -26.30 -8.63
C SER A 920 39.05 -25.93 -7.80
N THR A 921 38.45 -24.77 -8.08
CA THR A 921 37.18 -24.28 -7.54
C THR A 921 36.45 -23.47 -8.60
N ALA A 922 35.11 -23.44 -8.60
CA ALA A 922 34.33 -22.68 -9.58
C ALA A 922 34.45 -21.14 -9.44
N GLY A 923 34.98 -20.66 -8.31
CA GLY A 923 35.26 -19.25 -8.08
C GLY A 923 35.88 -18.98 -6.72
N ALA A 924 36.65 -17.89 -6.61
CA ALA A 924 37.07 -17.32 -5.34
C ALA A 924 36.03 -16.30 -4.83
N TYR A 925 36.04 -16.02 -3.52
CA TYR A 925 35.10 -15.14 -2.85
C TYR A 925 35.83 -14.10 -1.98
N ARG A 926 35.48 -12.82 -2.18
CA ARG A 926 35.93 -11.70 -1.36
C ARG A 926 34.82 -11.29 -0.36
N PRO A 927 35.04 -11.39 0.96
CA PRO A 927 34.07 -10.97 1.96
C PRO A 927 33.94 -9.45 2.03
N ILE A 928 32.78 -8.96 2.46
CA ILE A 928 32.50 -7.54 2.62
C ILE A 928 32.93 -7.09 4.03
N ALA A 929 33.54 -5.90 4.14
CA ALA A 929 34.10 -5.39 5.40
C ALA A 929 33.07 -5.24 6.54
N THR A 930 31.78 -5.11 6.23
CA THR A 930 30.72 -4.84 7.22
C THR A 930 30.21 -6.08 7.95
N MET A 931 30.72 -7.28 7.63
CA MET A 931 30.24 -8.54 8.20
C MET A 931 30.53 -8.70 9.70
N GLY A 932 31.60 -8.08 10.22
CA GLY A 932 31.97 -8.10 11.64
C GLY A 932 32.43 -9.47 12.16
N GLU A 933 32.42 -9.66 13.48
CA GLU A 933 32.93 -10.88 14.14
C GLU A 933 31.93 -12.05 14.15
N VAL A 934 32.47 -13.27 14.18
CA VAL A 934 31.71 -14.52 14.44
C VAL A 934 31.34 -14.54 15.92
N SER A 935 30.11 -14.92 16.25
CA SER A 935 29.69 -15.13 17.65
C SER A 935 30.09 -16.52 18.15
N GLU A 936 30.10 -16.75 19.47
CA GLU A 936 30.01 -18.12 20.00
C GLU A 936 28.73 -18.81 19.50
N LEU A 937 28.67 -20.14 19.63
CA LEU A 937 27.52 -20.94 19.20
C LEU A 937 26.26 -20.55 20.00
N PRO A 938 25.20 -20.01 19.36
CA PRO A 938 23.98 -19.58 20.03
C PRO A 938 23.34 -20.65 20.92
N ALA A 939 23.26 -21.89 20.43
CA ALA A 939 22.65 -23.03 21.13
C ALA A 939 23.24 -23.29 22.53
N LEU A 940 24.51 -22.90 22.79
CA LEU A 940 25.11 -23.03 24.13
C LEU A 940 24.50 -22.09 25.16
N SER A 941 23.86 -21.00 24.72
CA SER A 941 23.24 -19.98 25.59
C SER A 941 21.72 -20.05 25.63
N THR A 942 21.09 -20.59 24.58
CA THR A 942 19.63 -20.65 24.42
C THR A 942 19.03 -22.02 24.71
N ASP A 943 19.86 -23.06 24.91
CA ASP A 943 19.46 -24.49 25.05
C ASP A 943 18.56 -24.98 23.90
N CYS A 944 18.72 -24.38 22.71
CA CYS A 944 17.86 -24.58 21.56
C CYS A 944 18.67 -24.40 20.27
N VAL A 945 18.67 -25.42 19.42
CA VAL A 945 19.29 -25.38 18.09
C VAL A 945 18.41 -24.60 17.11
N THR A 946 18.99 -23.60 16.47
CA THR A 946 18.37 -22.78 15.44
C THR A 946 18.94 -23.17 14.07
N PHE A 947 18.11 -23.81 13.27
CA PHE A 947 18.38 -23.98 11.84
C PHE A 947 18.04 -22.70 11.09
N GLY A 948 18.72 -22.41 10.00
CA GLY A 948 18.35 -21.26 9.20
C GLY A 948 18.78 -21.28 7.74
N THR A 949 18.10 -20.47 6.94
CA THR A 949 18.45 -20.22 5.54
C THR A 949 18.17 -18.78 5.16
N LEU A 950 19.04 -18.21 4.33
CA LEU A 950 18.90 -16.85 3.80
C LEU A 950 18.59 -16.88 2.29
N SER A 951 17.76 -17.84 1.88
CA SER A 951 17.50 -18.13 0.47
C SER A 951 16.19 -17.52 -0.05
N ARG A 952 16.17 -17.21 -1.34
CA ARG A 952 14.98 -16.71 -2.05
C ARG A 952 13.88 -17.76 -2.06
N ALA A 953 12.61 -17.32 -2.04
CA ALA A 953 11.45 -18.21 -2.04
C ALA A 953 11.48 -19.23 -3.20
N ILE A 954 11.97 -18.84 -4.39
CA ILE A 954 12.09 -19.75 -5.54
C ILE A 954 12.97 -20.99 -5.32
N ARG A 955 13.84 -20.99 -4.31
CA ARG A 955 14.65 -22.17 -3.93
C ARG A 955 13.95 -23.06 -2.90
N ILE A 956 12.95 -22.54 -2.19
CA ILE A 956 12.25 -23.23 -1.12
C ILE A 956 10.97 -23.83 -1.71
N ASN A 957 11.06 -25.09 -2.10
CA ASN A 957 9.93 -25.84 -2.67
C ASN A 957 9.40 -26.89 -1.69
N GLU A 958 8.37 -27.63 -2.10
CA GLU A 958 7.76 -28.67 -1.28
C GLU A 958 8.76 -29.74 -0.78
N ARG A 959 9.72 -30.19 -1.61
CA ARG A 959 10.74 -31.16 -1.17
C ARG A 959 11.56 -30.58 -0.03
N THR A 960 12.03 -29.34 -0.18
CA THR A 960 12.79 -28.63 0.84
C THR A 960 11.99 -28.47 2.14
N ILE A 961 10.75 -28.00 2.05
CA ILE A 961 9.86 -27.82 3.22
C ILE A 961 9.61 -29.17 3.91
N ARG A 962 9.35 -30.23 3.15
CA ARG A 962 9.17 -31.59 3.70
C ARG A 962 10.40 -32.08 4.45
N THR A 963 11.59 -31.95 3.86
CA THR A 963 12.84 -32.38 4.48
C THR A 963 13.13 -31.58 5.75
N TRP A 964 12.92 -30.26 5.74
CA TRP A 964 13.15 -29.42 6.91
C TRP A 964 12.11 -29.66 8.01
N ALA A 965 10.83 -29.88 7.65
CA ALA A 965 9.81 -30.28 8.59
C ALA A 965 10.16 -31.62 9.27
N ALA A 966 10.71 -32.60 8.52
CA ALA A 966 11.16 -33.86 9.09
C ALA A 966 12.29 -33.69 10.13
N ILE A 967 13.23 -32.76 9.91
CA ILE A 967 14.25 -32.39 10.90
C ILE A 967 13.58 -31.82 12.16
N LEU A 968 12.68 -30.84 11.99
CA LEU A 968 12.01 -30.16 13.10
C LEU A 968 11.05 -31.08 13.89
N GLN A 969 10.45 -32.08 13.26
CA GLN A 969 9.64 -33.07 13.96
C GLN A 969 10.48 -33.98 14.86
N ARG A 970 11.69 -34.35 14.41
CA ARG A 970 12.61 -35.20 15.19
C ARG A 970 13.35 -34.43 16.28
N LEU A 971 13.48 -33.10 16.14
CA LEU A 971 14.06 -32.20 17.12
C LEU A 971 13.00 -31.21 17.64
N PRO A 972 12.13 -31.60 18.61
CA PRO A 972 10.93 -30.83 18.96
C PRO A 972 11.21 -29.42 19.53
N HIS A 973 12.41 -29.19 20.06
CA HIS A 973 12.83 -27.89 20.58
C HIS A 973 13.54 -27.01 19.55
N ALA A 974 13.93 -27.55 18.38
CA ALA A 974 14.66 -26.78 17.39
C ALA A 974 13.77 -25.72 16.73
N ARG A 975 14.38 -24.64 16.26
CA ARG A 975 13.71 -23.55 15.54
C ARG A 975 14.21 -23.45 14.11
N LEU A 976 13.42 -22.81 13.25
CA LEU A 976 13.80 -22.51 11.87
C LEU A 976 13.68 -21.01 11.59
N VAL A 977 14.76 -20.43 11.08
CA VAL A 977 14.82 -19.07 10.56
C VAL A 977 14.86 -19.10 9.03
N VAL A 978 13.92 -18.43 8.37
CA VAL A 978 13.96 -18.17 6.93
C VAL A 978 13.97 -16.66 6.73
N ASP A 979 15.12 -16.12 6.34
CA ASP A 979 15.31 -14.67 6.24
C ASP A 979 15.74 -14.24 4.84
N SER A 980 14.85 -13.60 4.11
CA SER A 980 15.10 -13.29 2.70
C SER A 980 14.18 -12.19 2.19
N GLY A 981 14.64 -11.45 1.18
CA GLY A 981 13.85 -10.40 0.58
C GLY A 981 12.48 -10.87 0.05
N SER A 982 12.34 -12.15 -0.28
CA SER A 982 11.06 -12.74 -0.66
C SER A 982 9.99 -12.67 0.45
N TYR A 983 10.41 -12.62 1.72
CA TYR A 983 9.52 -12.61 2.89
C TYR A 983 9.42 -11.23 3.53
N GLN A 984 9.52 -10.18 2.71
CA GLN A 984 9.08 -8.83 3.10
C GLN A 984 7.55 -8.70 3.02
N ASP A 985 6.92 -9.40 2.07
CA ASP A 985 5.46 -9.46 1.95
C ASP A 985 4.91 -10.40 3.02
N ALA A 986 4.11 -9.84 3.94
CA ALA A 986 3.55 -10.59 5.04
C ALA A 986 2.61 -11.73 4.56
N ALA A 987 1.98 -11.58 3.39
CA ALA A 987 1.19 -12.66 2.80
C ALA A 987 2.08 -13.87 2.41
N MET A 988 3.31 -13.62 1.95
CA MET A 988 4.28 -14.69 1.68
C MET A 988 4.80 -15.33 2.96
N CYS A 989 5.02 -14.55 4.03
CA CYS A 989 5.40 -15.09 5.34
C CYS A 989 4.33 -16.06 5.85
N GLU A 990 3.06 -15.63 5.87
CA GLU A 990 1.94 -16.45 6.33
C GLU A 990 1.71 -17.69 5.48
N ALA A 991 1.91 -17.60 4.16
CA ALA A 991 1.84 -18.77 3.27
C ALA A 991 2.89 -19.82 3.65
N LEU A 992 4.15 -19.42 3.87
CA LEU A 992 5.20 -20.35 4.27
C LEU A 992 4.95 -20.93 5.68
N VAL A 993 4.47 -20.13 6.64
CA VAL A 993 4.07 -20.62 7.97
C VAL A 993 3.01 -21.71 7.83
N THR A 994 1.97 -21.46 7.03
CA THR A 994 0.85 -22.39 6.82
C THR A 994 1.34 -23.72 6.23
N GLU A 995 2.29 -23.70 5.30
CA GLU A 995 2.89 -24.92 4.73
C GLU A 995 3.64 -25.78 5.77
N PHE A 996 4.31 -25.14 6.74
CA PHE A 996 4.96 -25.84 7.84
C PHE A 996 3.96 -26.34 8.89
N GLU A 997 2.92 -25.56 9.22
CA GLU A 997 1.84 -25.97 10.11
C GLU A 997 1.08 -27.19 9.57
N ALA A 998 0.81 -27.21 8.26
CA ALA A 998 0.22 -28.37 7.57
C ALA A 998 1.07 -29.64 7.69
N ARG A 999 2.36 -29.50 7.95
CA ARG A 999 3.32 -30.59 8.17
C ARG A 999 3.68 -30.77 9.65
N GLY A 1000 2.85 -30.25 10.57
CA GLY A 1000 2.99 -30.50 12.01
C GLY A 1000 4.09 -29.72 12.72
N VAL A 1001 4.59 -28.63 12.12
CA VAL A 1001 5.54 -27.72 12.77
C VAL A 1001 4.79 -26.50 13.30
N CYS A 1002 4.85 -26.27 14.62
CA CYS A 1002 4.16 -25.14 15.25
C CYS A 1002 4.73 -23.78 14.83
N ARG A 1003 3.87 -22.79 14.55
CA ARG A 1003 4.25 -21.41 14.19
C ARG A 1003 5.26 -20.75 15.11
N ASN A 1004 5.19 -20.98 16.42
CA ASN A 1004 6.13 -20.40 17.40
C ASN A 1004 7.59 -20.88 17.22
N ARG A 1005 7.82 -21.92 16.42
CA ARG A 1005 9.16 -22.43 16.07
C ARG A 1005 9.72 -21.81 14.78
N LEU A 1006 8.91 -21.04 14.07
CA LEU A 1006 9.26 -20.44 12.78
C LEU A 1006 9.51 -18.94 12.95
N SER A 1007 10.62 -18.47 12.39
CA SER A 1007 10.90 -17.04 12.21
C SER A 1007 11.09 -16.79 10.73
N ILE A 1008 10.09 -16.19 10.10
CA ILE A 1008 10.08 -15.93 8.65
C ILE A 1008 10.01 -14.42 8.46
N GLY A 1009 10.95 -13.85 7.72
CA GLY A 1009 11.01 -12.40 7.52
C GLY A 1009 12.18 -11.95 6.66
N PHE A 1010 12.60 -10.71 6.87
CA PHE A 1010 13.70 -10.11 6.15
C PHE A 1010 14.43 -9.08 7.01
N HIS A 1011 15.75 -9.23 7.10
CA HIS A 1011 16.63 -8.24 7.71
C HIS A 1011 17.80 -7.90 6.78
N SER A 1012 18.15 -6.63 6.72
CA SER A 1012 19.32 -6.15 5.97
C SER A 1012 20.02 -5.03 6.76
N PRO A 1013 21.33 -5.14 7.02
CA PRO A 1013 22.22 -6.26 6.67
C PRO A 1013 21.88 -7.57 7.42
N PRO A 1014 22.20 -8.75 6.87
CA PRO A 1014 21.75 -10.03 7.42
C PRO A 1014 22.67 -10.61 8.50
N TRP A 1015 23.72 -9.88 8.90
CA TRP A 1015 24.80 -10.42 9.73
C TRP A 1015 24.33 -10.85 11.13
N ASP A 1016 23.41 -10.09 11.73
CA ASP A 1016 22.85 -10.42 13.05
C ASP A 1016 21.93 -11.64 13.01
N VAL A 1017 21.27 -11.89 11.88
CA VAL A 1017 20.49 -13.11 11.67
C VAL A 1017 21.42 -14.31 11.58
N LEU A 1018 22.51 -14.23 10.79
CA LEU A 1018 23.51 -15.30 10.71
C LEU A 1018 24.17 -15.61 12.05
N ARG A 1019 24.36 -14.60 12.91
CA ARG A 1019 24.88 -14.81 14.28
C ARG A 1019 23.94 -15.64 15.15
N GLN A 1020 22.64 -15.66 14.86
CA GLN A 1020 21.64 -16.42 15.60
C GLN A 1020 21.41 -17.84 15.04
N ILE A 1021 21.97 -18.15 13.88
CA ILE A 1021 21.83 -19.46 13.24
C ILE A 1021 22.99 -20.37 13.67
N ASP A 1022 22.65 -21.56 14.15
CA ASP A 1022 23.61 -22.60 14.52
C ASP A 1022 23.99 -23.46 13.31
N ILE A 1023 23.00 -23.87 12.50
CA ILE A 1023 23.19 -24.74 11.33
C ILE A 1023 22.42 -24.18 10.13
N GLY A 1024 23.14 -23.94 9.05
CA GLY A 1024 22.55 -23.56 7.77
C GLY A 1024 21.88 -24.75 7.06
N LEU A 1025 20.71 -24.53 6.49
CA LEU A 1025 20.03 -25.51 5.62
C LEU A 1025 20.03 -25.00 4.18
N ASP A 1026 20.69 -25.75 3.30
CA ASP A 1026 20.73 -25.44 1.88
C ASP A 1026 19.46 -25.94 1.15
N CYS A 1027 19.15 -25.29 0.03
CA CYS A 1027 18.01 -25.64 -0.80
C CYS A 1027 18.40 -26.60 -1.93
N PHE A 1028 17.43 -27.30 -2.49
CA PHE A 1028 17.60 -28.21 -3.63
C PHE A 1028 16.28 -28.30 -4.43
N PRO A 1029 16.31 -28.51 -5.76
CA PRO A 1029 17.44 -28.96 -6.59
C PRO A 1029 18.43 -27.86 -6.98
N HIS A 1030 18.17 -26.61 -6.58
CA HIS A 1030 19.06 -25.47 -6.80
C HIS A 1030 19.61 -24.98 -5.46
N ASN A 1031 20.93 -25.13 -5.24
CA ASN A 1031 21.58 -24.69 -4.01
C ASN A 1031 21.58 -23.16 -3.86
N SER A 1032 21.85 -22.71 -2.66
CA SER A 1032 22.03 -21.31 -2.33
C SER A 1032 23.30 -20.75 -2.98
N GLY A 1033 23.37 -19.43 -3.17
CA GLY A 1033 24.43 -18.76 -3.94
C GLY A 1033 25.46 -18.10 -3.01
N THR A 1034 25.69 -16.79 -3.20
CA THR A 1034 26.55 -15.95 -2.36
C THR A 1034 26.32 -16.14 -0.86
N THR A 1035 25.07 -16.35 -0.44
CA THR A 1035 24.68 -16.53 0.96
C THR A 1035 25.32 -17.76 1.62
N LEU A 1036 25.72 -18.80 0.87
CA LEU A 1036 26.48 -19.93 1.41
C LEU A 1036 27.88 -19.48 1.83
N MET A 1037 28.56 -18.72 0.98
CA MET A 1037 29.89 -18.17 1.28
C MET A 1037 29.83 -17.26 2.50
N GLU A 1038 28.81 -16.42 2.58
CA GLU A 1038 28.58 -15.51 3.71
C GLU A 1038 28.32 -16.29 5.01
N SER A 1039 27.54 -17.38 4.94
CA SER A 1039 27.27 -18.25 6.08
C SER A 1039 28.55 -18.90 6.61
N ILE A 1040 29.36 -19.50 5.73
CA ILE A 1040 30.66 -20.09 6.07
C ILE A 1040 31.59 -19.04 6.69
N TYR A 1041 31.69 -17.86 6.06
CA TYR A 1041 32.54 -16.79 6.57
C TYR A 1041 32.05 -16.24 7.92
N MET A 1042 30.76 -16.36 8.23
CA MET A 1042 30.15 -16.02 9.52
C MET A 1042 30.12 -17.18 10.52
N GLY A 1043 30.83 -18.29 10.25
CA GLY A 1043 30.94 -19.42 11.18
C GLY A 1043 29.70 -20.32 11.24
N VAL A 1044 28.80 -20.25 10.25
CA VAL A 1044 27.61 -21.09 10.17
C VAL A 1044 27.89 -22.26 9.21
N PRO A 1045 28.13 -23.49 9.71
CA PRO A 1045 28.20 -24.66 8.83
C PRO A 1045 26.82 -24.95 8.24
N TYR A 1046 26.77 -25.57 7.07
CA TYR A 1046 25.51 -25.95 6.44
C TYR A 1046 25.53 -27.38 5.90
N VAL A 1047 24.33 -27.96 5.80
CA VAL A 1047 24.10 -29.25 5.13
C VAL A 1047 23.61 -28.98 3.72
N SER A 1048 24.17 -29.65 2.71
CA SER A 1048 23.80 -29.43 1.30
C SER A 1048 23.58 -30.74 0.57
N LEU A 1049 22.48 -30.80 -0.19
CA LEU A 1049 22.15 -31.92 -1.06
C LEU A 1049 22.78 -31.69 -2.44
N ALA A 1050 23.61 -32.64 -2.87
CA ALA A 1050 24.23 -32.63 -4.18
C ALA A 1050 23.28 -33.24 -5.22
N ASP A 1051 22.37 -32.43 -5.74
CA ASP A 1051 21.35 -32.80 -6.72
C ASP A 1051 21.95 -32.70 -8.14
N ARG A 1052 21.32 -31.94 -9.04
CA ARG A 1052 21.71 -31.80 -10.45
C ARG A 1052 23.06 -31.12 -10.65
N PRO A 1053 23.87 -31.53 -11.66
CA PRO A 1053 25.09 -30.83 -12.06
C PRO A 1053 24.88 -29.32 -12.25
N SER A 1054 25.98 -28.57 -12.09
CA SER A 1054 26.02 -27.12 -11.98
C SER A 1054 25.52 -26.61 -10.60
N VAL A 1055 24.57 -25.68 -10.53
CA VAL A 1055 24.25 -24.94 -9.30
C VAL A 1055 23.53 -25.80 -8.27
N GLY A 1056 22.98 -26.95 -8.65
CA GLY A 1056 22.46 -27.95 -7.71
C GLY A 1056 23.54 -28.65 -6.87
N ARG A 1057 24.82 -28.32 -7.10
CA ARG A 1057 25.98 -28.88 -6.38
C ARG A 1057 26.96 -27.80 -5.90
N LEU A 1058 26.59 -26.52 -6.01
CA LEU A 1058 27.43 -25.40 -5.57
C LEU A 1058 27.76 -25.50 -4.08
N GLY A 1059 26.77 -25.88 -3.25
CA GLY A 1059 27.00 -26.05 -1.81
C GLY A 1059 28.04 -27.14 -1.51
N GLY A 1060 28.07 -28.20 -2.32
CA GLY A 1060 29.09 -29.25 -2.23
C GLY A 1060 30.49 -28.77 -2.60
N SER A 1061 30.64 -27.96 -3.65
CA SER A 1061 31.94 -27.36 -4.02
C SER A 1061 32.54 -26.52 -2.89
N ILE A 1062 31.70 -25.70 -2.27
CA ILE A 1062 32.10 -24.82 -1.16
C ILE A 1062 32.47 -25.65 0.08
N LEU A 1063 31.62 -26.61 0.48
CA LEU A 1063 31.90 -27.48 1.63
C LEU A 1063 33.21 -28.25 1.45
N LYS A 1064 33.47 -28.76 0.25
CA LYS A 1064 34.73 -29.44 -0.08
C LYS A 1064 35.92 -28.52 0.07
N SER A 1065 35.80 -27.26 -0.37
CA SER A 1065 36.88 -26.26 -0.30
C SER A 1065 37.31 -25.95 1.14
N VAL A 1066 36.36 -25.93 2.09
CA VAL A 1066 36.63 -25.63 3.51
C VAL A 1066 36.78 -26.88 4.39
N GLY A 1067 36.96 -28.07 3.79
CA GLY A 1067 37.21 -29.32 4.53
C GLY A 1067 35.97 -29.99 5.15
N LEU A 1068 34.76 -29.56 4.77
CA LEU A 1068 33.48 -30.08 5.28
C LEU A 1068 32.75 -30.99 4.28
N ALA A 1069 33.49 -31.72 3.43
CA ALA A 1069 32.90 -32.61 2.42
C ALA A 1069 31.97 -33.70 3.00
N HIS A 1070 32.12 -34.04 4.29
CA HIS A 1070 31.24 -34.97 4.98
C HIS A 1070 29.81 -34.44 5.19
N LEU A 1071 29.54 -33.14 4.99
CA LEU A 1071 28.21 -32.54 5.06
C LEU A 1071 27.47 -32.50 3.71
N ILE A 1072 28.07 -33.06 2.66
CA ILE A 1072 27.45 -33.20 1.33
C ILE A 1072 26.58 -34.47 1.33
N CYS A 1073 25.32 -34.34 0.94
CA CYS A 1073 24.33 -35.42 0.96
C CYS A 1073 23.94 -35.85 -0.45
N ALA A 1074 23.70 -37.15 -0.66
CA ALA A 1074 23.18 -37.71 -1.90
C ALA A 1074 21.64 -37.89 -1.87
N THR A 1075 21.04 -38.03 -0.68
CA THR A 1075 19.59 -38.21 -0.53
C THR A 1075 19.00 -37.29 0.56
N GLU A 1076 17.67 -37.09 0.52
CA GLU A 1076 16.95 -36.31 1.53
C GLU A 1076 17.06 -36.95 2.92
N GLU A 1077 17.08 -38.28 3.01
CA GLU A 1077 17.27 -38.99 4.27
C GLU A 1077 18.66 -38.69 4.85
N GLU A 1078 19.72 -38.79 4.04
CA GLU A 1078 21.08 -38.45 4.47
C GLU A 1078 21.19 -36.99 4.90
N TYR A 1079 20.47 -36.08 4.23
CA TYR A 1079 20.36 -34.68 4.61
C TYR A 1079 19.75 -34.52 6.02
N VAL A 1080 18.64 -35.22 6.31
CA VAL A 1080 18.01 -35.19 7.64
C VAL A 1080 18.95 -35.76 8.71
N GLU A 1081 19.56 -36.92 8.45
CA GLU A 1081 20.45 -37.57 9.43
C GLU A 1081 21.68 -36.70 9.75
N LYS A 1082 22.30 -36.09 8.74
CA LYS A 1082 23.47 -35.20 8.96
C LYS A 1082 23.10 -33.92 9.70
N ALA A 1083 21.94 -33.33 9.40
CA ALA A 1083 21.46 -32.17 10.14
C ALA A 1083 21.20 -32.49 11.62
N ILE A 1084 20.61 -33.65 11.90
CA ILE A 1084 20.36 -34.11 13.28
C ILE A 1084 21.66 -34.46 13.99
N ALA A 1085 22.60 -35.13 13.33
CA ALA A 1085 23.91 -35.45 13.89
C ALA A 1085 24.67 -34.18 14.31
N LEU A 1086 24.70 -33.16 13.45
CA LEU A 1086 25.27 -31.85 13.78
C LEU A 1086 24.59 -31.20 14.99
N ALA A 1087 23.25 -31.24 15.04
CA ALA A 1087 22.48 -30.64 16.13
C ALA A 1087 22.61 -31.37 17.47
N SER A 1088 23.05 -32.64 17.45
CA SER A 1088 23.13 -33.49 18.65
C SER A 1088 24.48 -33.37 19.39
N ASP A 1089 25.51 -32.81 18.75
CA ASP A 1089 26.86 -32.64 19.32
C ASP A 1089 27.25 -31.15 19.34
N LEU A 1090 26.72 -30.42 20.33
CA LEU A 1090 26.97 -28.98 20.48
C LEU A 1090 28.45 -28.62 20.67
N PRO A 1091 29.27 -29.38 21.44
CA PRO A 1091 30.71 -29.14 21.49
C PRO A 1091 31.39 -29.21 20.12
N ALA A 1092 31.13 -30.26 19.33
CA ALA A 1092 31.70 -30.37 17.99
C ALA A 1092 31.21 -29.24 17.06
N LEU A 1093 29.93 -28.88 17.14
CA LEU A 1093 29.35 -27.77 16.37
C LEU A 1093 29.98 -26.42 16.74
N ALA A 1094 30.27 -26.20 18.02
CA ALA A 1094 30.93 -24.98 18.51
C ALA A 1094 32.37 -24.88 17.99
N ASP A 1095 33.11 -26.00 17.97
CA ASP A 1095 34.45 -26.07 17.41
C ASP A 1095 34.46 -25.78 15.90
N ILE A 1096 33.51 -26.35 15.15
CA ILE A 1096 33.31 -26.03 13.73
C ILE A 1096 33.10 -24.52 13.57
N ARG A 1097 32.12 -23.93 14.27
CA ARG A 1097 31.81 -22.50 14.17
C ARG A 1097 33.03 -21.61 14.43
N ARG A 1098 33.79 -21.91 15.48
CA ARG A 1098 34.98 -21.13 15.88
C ARG A 1098 36.10 -21.21 14.83
N GLY A 1099 36.28 -22.38 14.20
CA GLY A 1099 37.34 -22.59 13.20
C GLY A 1099 36.97 -22.19 11.77
N LEU A 1100 35.68 -22.16 11.42
CA LEU A 1100 35.23 -22.15 10.03
C LEU A 1100 35.65 -20.90 9.24
N ARG A 1101 35.62 -19.71 9.86
CA ARG A 1101 36.09 -18.48 9.20
C ARG A 1101 37.57 -18.58 8.83
N GLN A 1102 38.39 -19.14 9.72
CA GLN A 1102 39.81 -19.30 9.47
C GLN A 1102 40.05 -20.37 8.39
N ALA A 1103 39.33 -21.49 8.46
CA ALA A 1103 39.36 -22.52 7.41
C ALA A 1103 38.98 -21.96 6.03
N ALA A 1104 38.00 -21.05 5.95
CA ALA A 1104 37.64 -20.38 4.71
C ALA A 1104 38.78 -19.51 4.17
N ARG A 1105 39.41 -18.69 5.03
CA ARG A 1105 40.56 -17.84 4.67
C ARG A 1105 41.76 -18.62 4.16
N ASP A 1106 42.01 -19.79 4.74
CA ASP A 1106 43.15 -20.64 4.41
C ASP A 1106 42.88 -21.54 3.19
N SER A 1107 41.65 -21.55 2.66
CA SER A 1107 41.25 -22.41 1.54
C SER A 1107 41.37 -21.73 0.17
N VAL A 1108 41.31 -22.55 -0.89
CA VAL A 1108 41.25 -22.09 -2.30
C VAL A 1108 40.07 -21.17 -2.59
N LEU A 1109 39.04 -21.17 -1.74
CA LEU A 1109 37.86 -20.31 -1.89
C LEU A 1109 38.19 -18.83 -1.69
N MET A 1110 39.24 -18.50 -0.92
CA MET A 1110 39.64 -17.12 -0.66
C MET A 1110 41.04 -16.78 -1.21
N ASP A 1111 41.68 -17.71 -1.94
CA ASP A 1111 42.93 -17.45 -2.66
C ASP A 1111 42.66 -16.72 -3.98
N GLU A 1112 42.40 -15.42 -3.89
CA GLU A 1112 42.05 -14.57 -5.05
C GLU A 1112 43.12 -14.60 -6.15
N ALA A 1113 44.38 -14.51 -5.75
CA ALA A 1113 45.51 -14.46 -6.68
C ALA A 1113 45.78 -15.85 -7.30
N GLY A 1114 45.66 -16.93 -6.52
CA GLY A 1114 45.78 -18.31 -7.01
C GLY A 1114 44.69 -18.65 -8.01
N PHE A 1115 43.43 -18.34 -7.69
CA PHE A 1115 42.31 -18.54 -8.60
C PHE A 1115 42.52 -17.78 -9.92
N THR A 1116 42.92 -16.50 -9.85
CA THR A 1116 43.13 -15.69 -11.06
C THR A 1116 44.23 -16.27 -11.95
N ARG A 1117 45.35 -16.73 -11.37
CA ARG A 1117 46.43 -17.39 -12.15
C ARG A 1117 45.95 -18.68 -12.81
N GLU A 1118 45.16 -19.49 -12.11
CA GLU A 1118 44.59 -20.73 -12.68
C GLU A 1118 43.61 -20.42 -13.82
N PHE A 1119 42.75 -19.42 -13.63
CA PHE A 1119 41.81 -18.93 -14.63
C PHE A 1119 42.54 -18.44 -15.90
N GLU A 1120 43.56 -17.60 -15.75
CA GLU A 1120 44.39 -17.10 -16.85
C GLU A 1120 45.13 -18.20 -17.62
N MET A 1121 45.65 -19.20 -16.91
CA MET A 1121 46.24 -20.39 -17.53
C MET A 1121 45.19 -21.14 -18.36
N GLY A 1122 43.95 -21.24 -17.86
CA GLY A 1122 42.81 -21.75 -18.61
C GLY A 1122 42.55 -20.98 -19.90
N LEU A 1123 42.45 -19.66 -19.82
CA LEU A 1123 42.24 -18.77 -20.97
C LEU A 1123 43.32 -18.96 -22.05
N LYS A 1124 44.60 -18.99 -21.66
CA LYS A 1124 45.71 -19.21 -22.60
C LYS A 1124 45.61 -20.58 -23.28
N LYS A 1125 45.31 -21.64 -22.53
CA LYS A 1125 45.16 -23.01 -23.09
C LYS A 1125 43.98 -23.10 -24.06
N MET A 1126 42.84 -22.50 -23.74
CA MET A 1126 41.68 -22.46 -24.65
C MET A 1126 42.04 -21.75 -25.96
N TYR A 1127 42.79 -20.64 -25.90
CA TYR A 1127 43.24 -19.93 -27.09
C TYR A 1127 44.28 -20.72 -27.90
N SER A 1128 45.22 -21.40 -27.24
CA SER A 1128 46.17 -22.31 -27.90
C SER A 1128 45.45 -23.43 -28.63
N GLN A 1129 44.44 -24.06 -28.00
CA GLN A 1129 43.63 -25.11 -28.64
C GLN A 1129 42.93 -24.59 -29.90
N TRP A 1130 42.37 -23.38 -29.86
CA TRP A 1130 41.82 -22.76 -31.07
C TRP A 1130 42.88 -22.51 -32.15
N CYS A 1131 44.08 -22.03 -31.77
CA CYS A 1131 45.18 -21.84 -32.72
C CYS A 1131 45.58 -23.15 -33.40
N GLU A 1132 45.65 -24.25 -32.64
CA GLU A 1132 45.96 -25.60 -33.13
C GLU A 1132 44.85 -26.17 -34.03
N GLU A 1133 43.58 -25.98 -33.68
CA GLU A 1133 42.43 -26.43 -34.50
C GLU A 1133 42.30 -25.67 -35.83
N GLN A 1134 42.87 -24.47 -35.93
CA GLN A 1134 42.85 -23.64 -37.15
C GLN A 1134 44.13 -23.76 -38.00
N ALA A 1135 45.19 -24.37 -37.47
CA ALA A 1135 46.46 -24.61 -38.16
C ALA A 1135 46.33 -25.77 -39.15
#